data_AF-A0A945GWU0-F1
#
_entry.id   AF-A0A945GWU0-F1
#
_cell.length_a   1.000
_cell.length_b   1.000
_cell.length_c   1.000
_cell.angle_alpha   90.00
_cell.angle_beta   90.00
_cell.angle_gamma   90.00
#
_symmetry.space_group_name_H-M   'P 1'
#
loop_
_entity.id
_entity.type
_entity.pdbx_description
1 polymer ?
#
loop_
_entity_poly.entity_id
_entity_poly.type
_entity_poly.pdbx_seq_one_letter_code
_entity_poly.pdbx_strand_id
1 'polypeptide(L)'
;MAAIRKVFVSTGTYFVDIPDAGVHILCGCPSDTVKSLIKRGVIVSVEEGGVQFETGPNVILLSDKALQGGRFANLGEFPVLQMLYRQGLILPGHPNNTGSRPLIMGAEHQVKAQLDYIYRGNYGLISEQEMIDCGIDAEEAKQLMRIELKFAFGRIAPADELLDTRIIDDQETDVRNGVTIQRLAMNVFQISFEGESIEVDLNLEAHENYSPPYTLGMHDIERGYFSVIHSGDGDGWDVNRPSMSTVFMFQGRIYLVDAGPNVINSLHALGIGVNEIEGVFHTHSHDDHFCGLNSIIQADHRIKYFATPLVRSCVTKKLTALLGVGEEDFEKYFDIHDLVLDDWNAIDGLEVKPLLSPHPVETTIFIFRTMWENGYKTYGHFADIVSRKVLQNMIVEDQETPGISQVDFDKTWENYLTPVDLKRIDIGGGLIHGMAEDFSDDRSGKIVLSHTALKLTDAQKEIGSGAAFGTVETLIPNYQNYSRRDAFVYLKAYFPSVAEDQLRILLNSPVQRFNPETIIIREGEESEFVNLILTGNVEMIQSDEKIHSSLSSGALLGEDTALHGLPSLQTYRASNFVWCLRIPRSLYLAFVANNNLFGEISHLQERREFLQRVTLFEEAISYGVLNRIAAVSEICFHEAGTQAEFPADNALLVVESGEVLRIDASGVETTFKAGSFFGEEKLFGEDISSQLKFTEPTHILSLPLDIIGEIPIIRWKLFENLTGQVA
;
A
#
# COMPACT_ATOMS: atom_id res chain seq x y z
N MET A 1 -33.28 -25.32 9.56
CA MET A 1 -31.98 -24.76 9.12
C MET A 1 -31.48 -23.90 10.27
N ALA A 2 -30.17 -23.71 10.45
CA ALA A 2 -29.68 -22.78 11.48
C ALA A 2 -30.21 -21.38 11.16
N ALA A 3 -30.66 -20.64 12.17
CA ALA A 3 -31.17 -19.28 12.01
C ALA A 3 -30.04 -18.29 11.70
N ILE A 4 -28.81 -18.63 12.13
CA ILE A 4 -27.59 -17.87 11.86
C ILE A 4 -26.59 -18.74 11.10
N ARG A 5 -26.00 -18.19 10.04
CA ARG A 5 -24.95 -18.86 9.27
C ARG A 5 -23.70 -17.98 9.16
N LYS A 6 -22.56 -18.49 9.67
CA LYS A 6 -21.23 -17.91 9.47
C LYS A 6 -20.55 -18.53 8.25
N VAL A 7 -20.01 -17.70 7.36
CA VAL A 7 -19.26 -18.08 6.17
C VAL A 7 -17.89 -17.42 6.21
N PHE A 8 -16.82 -18.23 6.08
CA PHE A 8 -15.48 -17.70 5.90
C PHE A 8 -15.32 -17.11 4.50
N VAL A 9 -14.87 -15.86 4.41
CA VAL A 9 -14.66 -15.15 3.13
C VAL A 9 -13.17 -15.17 2.78
N SER A 10 -12.35 -14.58 3.65
CA SER A 10 -10.89 -14.49 3.57
C SER A 10 -10.32 -14.36 4.99
N THR A 11 -8.99 -14.41 5.13
CA THR A 11 -8.30 -14.20 6.42
C THR A 11 -8.81 -12.90 7.08
N GLY A 12 -9.23 -12.97 8.34
CA GLY A 12 -9.81 -11.83 9.07
C GLY A 12 -11.16 -11.32 8.51
N THR A 13 -11.87 -12.09 7.68
CA THR A 13 -13.13 -11.65 7.04
C THR A 13 -14.17 -12.76 7.01
N TYR A 14 -15.36 -12.46 7.52
CA TYR A 14 -16.49 -13.38 7.57
C TYR A 14 -17.76 -12.72 7.06
N PHE A 15 -18.69 -13.53 6.59
CA PHE A 15 -20.04 -13.13 6.27
C PHE A 15 -21.02 -13.86 7.19
N VAL A 16 -21.87 -13.13 7.89
CA VAL A 16 -22.90 -13.67 8.78
C VAL A 16 -24.26 -13.38 8.18
N ASP A 17 -24.98 -14.45 7.86
CA ASP A 17 -26.27 -14.42 7.19
C ASP A 17 -27.40 -14.81 8.17
N ILE A 18 -28.40 -13.93 8.30
CA ILE A 18 -29.60 -14.13 9.14
C ILE A 18 -30.83 -13.78 8.28
N PRO A 19 -31.25 -14.68 7.37
CA PRO A 19 -32.29 -14.39 6.38
C PRO A 19 -33.65 -14.02 6.99
N ASP A 20 -34.03 -14.69 8.08
CA ASP A 20 -35.34 -14.46 8.75
C ASP A 20 -35.44 -13.04 9.36
N ALA A 21 -34.29 -12.42 9.69
CA ALA A 21 -34.21 -11.04 10.14
C ALA A 21 -33.91 -10.05 9.00
N GLY A 22 -33.57 -10.52 7.79
CA GLY A 22 -33.08 -9.68 6.69
C GLY A 22 -31.76 -8.97 7.02
N VAL A 23 -30.92 -9.56 7.86
CA VAL A 23 -29.64 -8.97 8.30
C VAL A 23 -28.48 -9.80 7.73
N HIS A 24 -27.61 -9.13 6.97
CA HIS A 24 -26.49 -9.74 6.27
C HIS A 24 -25.22 -8.95 6.61
N ILE A 25 -24.39 -9.49 7.50
CA ILE A 25 -23.27 -8.76 8.11
C ILE A 25 -21.96 -9.17 7.44
N LEU A 26 -21.24 -8.19 6.91
CA LEU A 26 -19.83 -8.31 6.57
C LEU A 26 -19.00 -8.01 7.82
N CYS A 27 -18.27 -9.00 8.33
CA CYS A 27 -17.41 -8.86 9.51
C CYS A 27 -15.94 -8.77 9.10
N GLY A 28 -15.32 -7.63 9.37
CA GLY A 28 -14.01 -7.26 8.83
C GLY A 28 -14.11 -6.80 7.37
N CYS A 29 -13.34 -5.79 6.98
CA CYS A 29 -13.42 -5.25 5.62
C CYS A 29 -12.05 -4.79 5.10
N PRO A 30 -11.06 -5.68 4.93
CA PRO A 30 -9.79 -5.33 4.30
C PRO A 30 -9.96 -5.03 2.81
N SER A 31 -8.87 -4.64 2.15
CA SER A 31 -8.86 -4.32 0.71
C SER A 31 -9.39 -5.48 -0.15
N ASP A 32 -10.04 -5.18 -1.27
CA ASP A 32 -10.63 -6.18 -2.20
C ASP A 32 -11.71 -7.10 -1.57
N THR A 33 -12.34 -6.69 -0.45
CA THR A 33 -13.40 -7.48 0.20
C THR A 33 -14.57 -7.79 -0.75
N VAL A 34 -15.00 -6.84 -1.58
CA VAL A 34 -16.08 -7.09 -2.55
C VAL A 34 -15.71 -8.19 -3.55
N LYS A 35 -14.49 -8.14 -4.11
CA LYS A 35 -14.00 -9.19 -5.02
C LYS A 35 -14.00 -10.56 -4.33
N SER A 36 -13.60 -10.61 -3.05
CA SER A 36 -13.66 -11.83 -2.24
C SER A 36 -15.09 -12.33 -2.03
N LEU A 37 -16.05 -11.44 -1.76
CA LEU A 37 -17.46 -11.78 -1.62
C LEU A 37 -18.08 -12.32 -2.93
N ILE A 38 -17.74 -11.72 -4.08
CA ILE A 38 -18.15 -12.22 -5.41
C ILE A 38 -17.57 -13.62 -5.63
N LYS A 39 -16.26 -13.81 -5.39
CA LYS A 39 -15.58 -15.09 -5.56
C LYS A 39 -16.15 -16.20 -4.66
N ARG A 40 -16.66 -15.84 -3.49
CA ARG A 40 -17.32 -16.76 -2.54
C ARG A 40 -18.80 -17.00 -2.85
N GLY A 41 -19.37 -16.30 -3.82
CA GLY A 41 -20.79 -16.42 -4.19
C GLY A 41 -21.75 -15.80 -3.17
N VAL A 42 -21.27 -14.85 -2.35
CA VAL A 42 -22.12 -14.05 -1.46
C VAL A 42 -22.77 -12.92 -2.26
N ILE A 43 -22.00 -12.28 -3.14
CA ILE A 43 -22.50 -11.31 -4.11
C ILE A 43 -22.73 -12.04 -5.43
N VAL A 44 -23.99 -12.10 -5.87
CA VAL A 44 -24.38 -12.68 -7.15
C VAL A 44 -25.45 -11.81 -7.81
N SER A 45 -25.46 -11.77 -9.14
CA SER A 45 -26.51 -11.10 -9.89
C SER A 45 -27.83 -11.88 -9.81
N VAL A 46 -28.90 -11.16 -9.51
CA VAL A 46 -30.27 -11.68 -9.42
C VAL A 46 -31.22 -10.75 -10.19
N GLU A 47 -32.44 -11.23 -10.46
CA GLU A 47 -33.46 -10.45 -11.15
C GLU A 47 -34.80 -10.58 -10.40
N GLU A 48 -35.40 -9.45 -10.05
CA GLU A 48 -36.73 -9.40 -9.46
C GLU A 48 -37.57 -8.31 -10.15
N GLY A 49 -38.78 -8.66 -10.58
CA GLY A 49 -39.67 -7.70 -11.25
C GLY A 49 -39.09 -7.12 -12.56
N GLY A 50 -38.14 -7.81 -13.20
CA GLY A 50 -37.46 -7.34 -14.41
C GLY A 50 -36.31 -6.35 -14.16
N VAL A 51 -35.93 -6.14 -12.90
CA VAL A 51 -34.76 -5.32 -12.51
C VAL A 51 -33.63 -6.26 -12.09
N GLN A 52 -32.47 -6.12 -12.72
CA GLN A 52 -31.26 -6.85 -12.35
C GLN A 52 -30.46 -6.07 -11.30
N PHE A 53 -30.05 -6.75 -10.24
CA PHE A 53 -29.24 -6.20 -9.15
C PHE A 53 -28.41 -7.30 -8.50
N GLU A 54 -27.62 -6.95 -7.49
CA GLU A 54 -26.76 -7.89 -6.76
C GLU A 54 -27.28 -8.20 -5.36
N THR A 55 -27.02 -9.43 -4.88
CA THR A 55 -27.11 -9.75 -3.45
C THR A 55 -25.90 -9.17 -2.70
N GLY A 56 -25.89 -9.22 -1.37
CA GLY A 56 -24.72 -8.87 -0.59
C GLY A 56 -25.03 -8.55 0.87
N PRO A 57 -24.02 -8.08 1.62
CA PRO A 57 -24.20 -7.57 2.97
C PRO A 57 -25.07 -6.30 2.97
N ASN A 58 -25.72 -6.00 4.10
CA ASN A 58 -26.39 -4.72 4.36
C ASN A 58 -25.94 -4.09 5.71
N VAL A 59 -25.04 -4.77 6.42
CA VAL A 59 -24.35 -4.31 7.63
C VAL A 59 -22.85 -4.57 7.50
N ILE A 60 -22.01 -3.66 7.98
CA ILE A 60 -20.56 -3.82 8.11
C ILE A 60 -20.20 -3.77 9.60
N LEU A 61 -19.59 -4.83 10.11
CA LEU A 61 -18.92 -4.87 11.40
C LEU A 61 -17.42 -4.60 11.19
N LEU A 62 -16.96 -3.46 11.71
CA LEU A 62 -15.57 -3.03 11.64
C LEU A 62 -14.68 -3.83 12.60
N SER A 63 -13.44 -4.05 12.20
CA SER A 63 -12.35 -4.41 13.12
C SER A 63 -12.13 -3.25 14.10
N ASP A 64 -11.85 -3.56 15.34
CA ASP A 64 -11.44 -2.58 16.36
C ASP A 64 -10.07 -2.00 16.08
N LYS A 65 -9.20 -2.80 15.46
CA LYS A 65 -7.89 -2.36 15.00
C LYS A 65 -8.01 -1.74 13.62
N ALA A 66 -7.47 -0.54 13.42
CA ALA A 66 -7.37 0.07 12.09
C ALA A 66 -6.39 -0.68 11.18
N LEU A 67 -5.32 -1.21 11.77
CA LEU A 67 -4.24 -1.93 11.11
C LEU A 67 -4.07 -3.33 11.72
N GLN A 68 -3.81 -4.32 10.87
CA GLN A 68 -3.34 -5.64 11.28
C GLN A 68 -2.29 -6.13 10.29
N GLY A 69 -1.07 -6.42 10.76
CA GLY A 69 0.03 -6.87 9.92
C GLY A 69 0.45 -5.79 8.91
N GLY A 70 0.48 -4.53 9.36
CA GLY A 70 0.79 -3.37 8.51
C GLY A 70 -0.28 -3.01 7.48
N ARG A 71 -1.41 -3.72 7.44
CA ARG A 71 -2.48 -3.53 6.44
C ARG A 71 -3.78 -3.02 7.05
N PHE A 72 -4.51 -2.19 6.31
CA PHE A 72 -5.83 -1.71 6.73
C PHE A 72 -6.82 -2.87 6.92
N ALA A 73 -7.47 -2.89 8.08
CA ALA A 73 -8.52 -3.86 8.40
C ALA A 73 -9.94 -3.37 8.01
N ASN A 74 -10.08 -2.06 7.81
CA ASN A 74 -11.36 -1.38 7.55
C ASN A 74 -11.25 -0.46 6.32
N LEU A 75 -11.82 -0.88 5.19
CA LEU A 75 -11.93 -0.16 3.93
C LEU A 75 -13.36 -0.30 3.40
N GLY A 76 -14.27 0.49 3.97
CA GLY A 76 -15.72 0.36 3.77
C GLY A 76 -16.29 0.96 2.48
N GLU A 77 -15.52 1.73 1.70
CA GLU A 77 -16.04 2.50 0.55
C GLU A 77 -16.68 1.59 -0.51
N PHE A 78 -15.94 0.65 -1.07
CA PHE A 78 -16.46 -0.22 -2.12
C PHE A 78 -17.61 -1.14 -1.66
N PRO A 79 -17.58 -1.74 -0.45
CA PRO A 79 -18.76 -2.41 0.10
C PRO A 79 -19.98 -1.50 0.20
N VAL A 80 -19.81 -0.25 0.65
CA VAL A 80 -20.91 0.73 0.73
C VAL A 80 -21.42 1.08 -0.67
N LEU A 81 -20.55 1.34 -1.64
CA LEU A 81 -20.94 1.60 -3.02
C LEU A 81 -21.68 0.40 -3.64
N GLN A 82 -21.28 -0.82 -3.30
CA GLN A 82 -21.97 -2.05 -3.70
C GLN A 82 -23.40 -2.07 -3.14
N MET A 83 -23.57 -1.81 -1.84
CA MET A 83 -24.88 -1.75 -1.20
C MET A 83 -25.77 -0.65 -1.80
N LEU A 84 -25.25 0.56 -1.97
CA LEU A 84 -26.03 1.70 -2.46
C LEU A 84 -26.46 1.50 -3.91
N TYR A 85 -25.53 1.16 -4.80
CA TYR A 85 -25.73 1.22 -6.25
C TYR A 85 -25.94 -0.14 -6.91
N ARG A 86 -25.21 -1.19 -6.51
CA ARG A 86 -25.29 -2.52 -7.15
C ARG A 86 -26.43 -3.37 -6.59
N GLN A 87 -26.69 -3.27 -5.29
CA GLN A 87 -27.90 -3.82 -4.66
C GLN A 87 -29.11 -2.88 -4.81
N GLY A 88 -28.87 -1.59 -5.06
CA GLY A 88 -29.89 -0.60 -5.36
C GLY A 88 -30.65 -0.05 -4.15
N LEU A 89 -30.03 -0.02 -2.96
CA LEU A 89 -30.67 0.46 -1.72
C LEU A 89 -31.05 1.95 -1.78
N ILE A 90 -30.33 2.76 -2.57
CA ILE A 90 -30.61 4.20 -2.71
C ILE A 90 -31.32 4.56 -4.03
N LEU A 91 -31.43 3.61 -4.96
CA LEU A 91 -31.96 3.88 -6.31
C LEU A 91 -33.49 4.06 -6.26
N PRO A 92 -34.05 5.21 -6.69
CA PRO A 92 -35.49 5.45 -6.62
C PRO A 92 -36.30 4.43 -7.43
N GLY A 93 -37.32 3.82 -6.81
CA GLY A 93 -38.18 2.83 -7.46
C GLY A 93 -37.55 1.44 -7.64
N HIS A 94 -36.34 1.22 -7.11
CA HIS A 94 -35.69 -0.08 -7.11
C HIS A 94 -36.34 -1.04 -6.09
N PRO A 95 -36.46 -2.35 -6.37
CA PRO A 95 -37.08 -3.31 -5.44
C PRO A 95 -36.49 -3.31 -4.02
N ASN A 96 -35.17 -3.14 -3.91
CA ASN A 96 -34.46 -3.11 -2.63
C ASN A 96 -34.45 -1.74 -1.94
N ASN A 97 -34.96 -0.69 -2.57
CA ASN A 97 -35.09 0.62 -1.93
C ASN A 97 -36.33 0.63 -1.03
N THR A 98 -36.19 0.02 0.15
CA THR A 98 -37.24 -0.06 1.18
C THR A 98 -37.21 1.12 2.16
N GLY A 99 -36.31 2.08 1.94
CA GLY A 99 -35.98 3.15 2.89
C GLY A 99 -34.99 2.74 3.99
N SER A 100 -34.55 1.48 4.03
CA SER A 100 -33.46 1.05 4.91
C SER A 100 -32.11 1.42 4.32
N ARG A 101 -31.23 2.01 5.14
CA ARG A 101 -29.87 2.37 4.75
C ARG A 101 -28.88 1.25 5.12
N PRO A 102 -27.73 1.16 4.45
CA PRO A 102 -26.62 0.37 4.96
C PRO A 102 -26.26 0.76 6.39
N LEU A 103 -25.83 -0.19 7.21
CA LEU A 103 -25.41 0.05 8.60
C LEU A 103 -23.91 -0.22 8.76
N ILE A 104 -23.18 0.72 9.36
CA ILE A 104 -21.80 0.49 9.82
C ILE A 104 -21.79 0.43 11.35
N MET A 105 -21.10 -0.57 11.91
CA MET A 105 -21.00 -0.76 13.35
C MET A 105 -19.61 -1.16 13.81
N GLY A 106 -19.23 -0.74 15.01
CA GLY A 106 -17.90 -0.98 15.59
C GLY A 106 -17.60 -0.03 16.75
N ALA A 107 -16.33 0.07 17.15
CA ALA A 107 -15.89 1.07 18.12
C ALA A 107 -16.14 2.50 17.58
N GLU A 108 -16.43 3.45 18.47
CA GLU A 108 -16.81 4.83 18.09
C GLU A 108 -15.78 5.50 17.16
N HIS A 109 -14.50 5.39 17.50
CA HIS A 109 -13.42 5.96 16.72
C HIS A 109 -13.29 5.31 15.32
N GLN A 110 -13.50 3.99 15.20
CA GLN A 110 -13.48 3.29 13.91
C GLN A 110 -14.67 3.68 13.04
N VAL A 111 -15.87 3.79 13.62
CA VAL A 111 -17.06 4.24 12.90
C VAL A 111 -16.86 5.65 12.36
N LYS A 112 -16.38 6.58 13.19
CA LYS A 112 -16.08 7.94 12.76
C LYS A 112 -15.04 8.00 11.63
N ALA A 113 -13.91 7.29 11.81
CA ALA A 113 -12.86 7.21 10.80
C ALA A 113 -13.39 6.71 9.44
N GLN A 114 -14.24 5.67 9.44
CA GLN A 114 -14.85 5.16 8.21
C GLN A 114 -15.84 6.13 7.57
N LEU A 115 -16.63 6.87 8.35
CA LEU A 115 -17.52 7.89 7.80
C LEU A 115 -16.73 9.01 7.11
N ASP A 116 -15.69 9.51 7.76
CA ASP A 116 -14.83 10.57 7.21
C ASP A 116 -14.09 10.08 5.95
N TYR A 117 -13.58 8.84 5.99
CA TYR A 117 -12.93 8.19 4.86
C TYR A 117 -13.87 7.98 3.66
N ILE A 118 -15.08 7.45 3.86
CA ILE A 118 -16.07 7.26 2.79
C ILE A 118 -16.52 8.60 2.21
N TYR A 119 -16.68 9.61 3.06
CA TYR A 119 -17.03 10.96 2.64
C TYR A 119 -15.95 11.54 1.72
N ARG A 120 -14.67 11.39 2.06
CA ARG A 120 -13.54 11.77 1.19
C ARG A 120 -13.43 10.90 -0.05
N GLY A 121 -13.77 9.62 0.02
CA GLY A 121 -13.81 8.73 -1.13
C GLY A 121 -14.88 9.10 -2.16
N ASN A 122 -16.03 9.61 -1.71
CA ASN A 122 -17.13 10.01 -2.59
C ASN A 122 -16.94 11.39 -3.22
N TYR A 123 -16.25 12.31 -2.54
CA TYR A 123 -16.28 13.74 -2.88
C TYR A 123 -14.91 14.43 -2.92
N GLY A 124 -13.82 13.80 -2.48
CA GLY A 124 -12.50 14.42 -2.51
C GLY A 124 -12.40 15.71 -1.68
N LEU A 125 -12.07 16.85 -2.32
CA LEU A 125 -12.07 18.17 -1.68
C LEU A 125 -13.46 18.79 -1.68
N ILE A 126 -13.98 19.08 -0.50
CA ILE A 126 -15.41 19.33 -0.30
C ILE A 126 -15.81 20.81 -0.40
N SER A 127 -14.86 21.68 -0.74
CA SER A 127 -15.11 23.12 -0.83
C SER A 127 -14.12 23.83 -1.75
N GLU A 128 -14.56 24.95 -2.35
CA GLU A 128 -13.68 25.85 -3.10
C GLU A 128 -12.48 26.31 -2.27
N GLN A 129 -12.65 26.49 -0.94
CA GLN A 129 -11.57 26.91 -0.05
C GLN A 129 -10.47 25.84 0.02
N GLU A 130 -10.81 24.56 0.11
CA GLU A 130 -9.82 23.48 0.10
C GLU A 130 -9.03 23.45 -1.22
N MET A 131 -9.68 23.74 -2.36
CA MET A 131 -9.01 23.85 -3.65
C MET A 131 -8.09 25.09 -3.72
N ILE A 132 -8.53 26.22 -3.18
CA ILE A 132 -7.72 27.45 -3.10
C ILE A 132 -6.49 27.25 -2.20
N ASP A 133 -6.63 26.52 -1.10
CA ASP A 133 -5.52 26.18 -0.20
C ASP A 133 -4.48 25.29 -0.89
N CYS A 134 -4.86 24.58 -1.96
CA CYS A 134 -3.96 23.83 -2.84
C CYS A 134 -3.26 24.70 -3.90
N GLY A 135 -3.50 26.01 -3.90
CA GLY A 135 -2.88 26.98 -4.83
C GLY A 135 -3.64 27.20 -6.14
N ILE A 136 -4.88 26.71 -6.24
CA ILE A 136 -5.77 27.01 -7.37
C ILE A 136 -6.40 28.39 -7.18
N ASP A 137 -6.57 29.17 -8.26
CA ASP A 137 -7.24 30.45 -8.15
C ASP A 137 -8.76 30.30 -7.93
N ALA A 138 -9.39 31.33 -7.37
CA ALA A 138 -10.79 31.26 -6.97
C ALA A 138 -11.77 31.02 -8.13
N GLU A 139 -11.44 31.47 -9.34
CA GLU A 139 -12.32 31.24 -10.50
C GLU A 139 -12.21 29.78 -10.95
N GLU A 140 -10.99 29.25 -11.07
CA GLU A 140 -10.77 27.85 -11.40
C GLU A 140 -11.34 26.92 -10.33
N ALA A 141 -11.15 27.21 -9.04
CA ALA A 141 -11.74 26.45 -7.94
C ALA A 141 -13.27 26.40 -8.02
N LYS A 142 -13.91 27.52 -8.36
CA LYS A 142 -15.36 27.57 -8.60
C LYS A 142 -15.76 26.68 -9.78
N GLN A 143 -15.00 26.70 -10.88
CA GLN A 143 -15.29 25.83 -12.04
C GLN A 143 -15.16 24.34 -11.68
N LEU A 144 -14.11 23.95 -10.96
CA LEU A 144 -13.90 22.58 -10.49
C LEU A 144 -15.04 22.12 -9.58
N MET A 145 -15.41 22.93 -8.60
CA MET A 145 -16.50 22.64 -7.67
C MET A 145 -17.85 22.45 -8.40
N ARG A 146 -18.11 23.21 -9.48
CA ARG A 146 -19.32 23.01 -10.29
C ARG A 146 -19.36 21.65 -10.98
N ILE A 147 -18.22 21.17 -11.47
CA ILE A 147 -18.10 19.86 -12.12
C ILE A 147 -18.31 18.76 -11.08
N GLU A 148 -17.65 18.86 -9.93
CA GLU A 148 -17.78 17.91 -8.83
C GLU A 148 -19.22 17.84 -8.31
N LEU A 149 -19.86 19.00 -8.05
CA LEU A 149 -21.26 19.07 -7.65
C LEU A 149 -22.17 18.41 -8.67
N LYS A 150 -21.85 18.44 -9.98
CA LYS A 150 -22.66 17.77 -10.99
C LYS A 150 -22.56 16.25 -10.87
N PHE A 151 -21.38 15.71 -10.58
CA PHE A 151 -21.20 14.30 -10.24
C PHE A 151 -21.91 13.94 -8.92
N ALA A 152 -21.90 14.85 -7.94
CA ALA A 152 -22.58 14.72 -6.66
C ALA A 152 -24.09 15.04 -6.70
N PHE A 153 -24.72 15.08 -7.87
CA PHE A 153 -26.16 15.37 -8.03
C PHE A 153 -26.63 16.70 -7.41
N GLY A 154 -25.75 17.70 -7.41
CA GLY A 154 -25.98 19.08 -7.00
C GLY A 154 -25.65 19.39 -5.54
N ARG A 155 -25.25 18.40 -4.74
CA ARG A 155 -24.84 18.62 -3.34
C ARG A 155 -23.87 17.57 -2.84
N ILE A 156 -22.94 17.99 -2.01
CA ILE A 156 -22.14 17.08 -1.18
C ILE A 156 -23.00 16.69 0.03
N ALA A 157 -23.29 15.40 0.18
CA ALA A 157 -24.13 14.88 1.25
C ALA A 157 -23.26 14.31 2.39
N PRO A 158 -23.55 14.62 3.66
CA PRO A 158 -22.82 14.02 4.77
C PRO A 158 -23.08 12.51 4.82
N ALA A 159 -22.09 11.75 5.30
CA ALA A 159 -22.15 10.28 5.26
C ALA A 159 -23.31 9.69 6.08
N ASP A 160 -23.77 10.39 7.12
CA ASP A 160 -24.91 10.01 7.97
C ASP A 160 -26.28 10.11 7.27
N GLU A 161 -26.36 10.77 6.12
CA GLU A 161 -27.54 10.71 5.25
C GLU A 161 -27.60 9.40 4.46
N LEU A 162 -26.44 8.81 4.13
CA LEU A 162 -26.30 7.59 3.34
C LEU A 162 -26.24 6.33 4.21
N LEU A 163 -25.74 6.45 5.45
CA LEU A 163 -25.39 5.33 6.32
C LEU A 163 -26.05 5.47 7.69
N ASP A 164 -26.59 4.37 8.21
CA ASP A 164 -26.86 4.24 9.64
C ASP A 164 -25.57 3.85 10.38
N THR A 165 -25.48 4.20 11.66
CA THR A 165 -24.36 3.82 12.52
C THR A 165 -24.80 3.17 13.82
N ARG A 166 -23.97 2.27 14.35
CA ARG A 166 -24.12 1.69 15.70
C ARG A 166 -22.78 1.54 16.38
N ILE A 167 -22.67 2.08 17.60
CA ILE A 167 -21.48 1.92 18.42
C ILE A 167 -21.57 0.61 19.22
N ILE A 168 -20.49 -0.14 19.24
CA ILE A 168 -20.37 -1.41 19.97
C ILE A 168 -19.34 -1.23 21.08
N ASP A 169 -19.84 -1.09 22.31
CA ASP A 169 -19.05 -1.13 23.54
C ASP A 169 -19.03 -2.57 24.10
N ASP A 170 -18.93 -2.74 25.42
CA ASP A 170 -18.87 -4.06 26.08
C ASP A 170 -20.25 -4.71 26.31
N GLN A 171 -21.32 -3.91 26.24
CA GLN A 171 -22.68 -4.39 26.48
C GLN A 171 -23.30 -4.96 25.19
N GLU A 172 -24.30 -5.82 25.37
CA GLU A 172 -25.11 -6.29 24.26
C GLU A 172 -25.87 -5.11 23.61
N THR A 173 -25.76 -4.99 22.29
CA THR A 173 -26.31 -3.90 21.49
C THR A 173 -27.24 -4.46 20.42
N ASP A 174 -28.41 -3.83 20.23
CA ASP A 174 -29.33 -4.15 19.14
C ASP A 174 -28.75 -3.70 17.79
N VAL A 175 -28.75 -4.61 16.81
CA VAL A 175 -28.35 -4.33 15.44
C VAL A 175 -29.59 -3.92 14.64
N ARG A 176 -30.45 -4.90 14.29
CA ARG A 176 -31.74 -4.74 13.60
C ARG A 176 -32.59 -6.00 13.79
N ASN A 177 -33.92 -5.85 13.79
CA ASN A 177 -34.89 -6.95 13.69
C ASN A 177 -34.66 -8.11 14.68
N GLY A 178 -34.23 -7.81 15.91
CA GLY A 178 -33.99 -8.81 16.96
C GLY A 178 -32.60 -9.46 16.91
N VAL A 179 -31.72 -9.05 15.98
CA VAL A 179 -30.31 -9.43 15.97
C VAL A 179 -29.55 -8.54 16.98
N THR A 180 -28.81 -9.16 17.89
CA THR A 180 -27.94 -8.48 18.85
C THR A 180 -26.47 -8.81 18.62
N ILE A 181 -25.58 -7.93 19.08
CA ILE A 181 -24.13 -8.12 19.06
C ILE A 181 -23.52 -7.73 20.39
N GLN A 182 -22.51 -8.46 20.84
CA GLN A 182 -21.71 -8.14 22.02
C GLN A 182 -20.21 -8.32 21.71
N ARG A 183 -19.40 -7.35 22.13
CA ARG A 183 -17.94 -7.45 22.17
C ARG A 183 -17.52 -8.35 23.33
N LEU A 184 -16.81 -9.43 23.04
CA LEU A 184 -16.27 -10.35 24.05
C LEU A 184 -14.81 -10.04 24.40
N ALA A 185 -14.04 -9.62 23.40
CA ALA A 185 -12.67 -9.17 23.51
C ALA A 185 -12.33 -8.28 22.29
N MET A 186 -11.11 -7.75 22.25
CA MET A 186 -10.58 -7.04 21.08
C MET A 186 -10.74 -7.89 19.82
N ASN A 187 -11.46 -7.39 18.82
CA ASN A 187 -11.78 -8.07 17.56
C ASN A 187 -12.60 -9.38 17.68
N VAL A 188 -13.14 -9.69 18.87
CA VAL A 188 -13.95 -10.90 19.09
C VAL A 188 -15.38 -10.51 19.48
N PHE A 189 -16.34 -10.91 18.65
CA PHE A 189 -17.74 -10.53 18.76
C PHE A 189 -18.66 -11.75 18.80
N GLN A 190 -19.70 -11.69 19.63
CA GLN A 190 -20.81 -12.63 19.62
C GLN A 190 -22.02 -12.00 18.95
N ILE A 191 -22.61 -12.69 17.96
CA ILE A 191 -23.83 -12.27 17.27
C ILE A 191 -24.93 -13.27 17.61
N SER A 192 -26.10 -12.77 18.02
CA SER A 192 -27.21 -13.58 18.51
C SER A 192 -28.54 -13.25 17.83
N PHE A 193 -29.38 -14.28 17.61
CA PHE A 193 -30.72 -14.17 17.05
C PHE A 193 -31.55 -15.40 17.44
N GLU A 194 -32.79 -15.19 17.93
CA GLU A 194 -33.73 -16.25 18.34
C GLU A 194 -33.16 -17.35 19.26
N GLY A 195 -32.19 -16.99 20.12
CA GLY A 195 -31.55 -17.90 21.08
C GLY A 195 -30.40 -18.74 20.49
N GLU A 196 -30.06 -18.55 19.21
CA GLU A 196 -28.81 -19.02 18.62
C GLU A 196 -27.74 -17.91 18.69
N SER A 197 -26.48 -18.29 18.84
CA SER A 197 -25.34 -17.35 18.85
C SER A 197 -24.15 -17.93 18.10
N ILE A 198 -23.37 -17.05 17.47
CA ILE A 198 -22.08 -17.39 16.86
C ILE A 198 -21.00 -16.41 17.32
N GLU A 199 -19.75 -16.86 17.30
CA GLU A 199 -18.59 -16.01 17.57
C GLU A 199 -17.85 -15.69 16.27
N VAL A 200 -17.39 -14.46 16.15
CA VAL A 200 -16.56 -13.96 15.04
C VAL A 200 -15.29 -13.35 15.63
N ASP A 201 -14.15 -13.94 15.30
CA ASP A 201 -12.81 -13.44 15.64
C ASP A 201 -12.17 -12.86 14.38
N LEU A 202 -11.85 -11.57 14.41
CA LEU A 202 -11.24 -10.82 13.31
C LEU A 202 -9.72 -10.67 13.47
N ASN A 203 -9.11 -11.23 14.53
CA ASN A 203 -7.66 -11.20 14.71
C ASN A 203 -6.95 -12.05 13.65
N LEU A 204 -5.75 -11.60 13.27
CA LEU A 204 -4.82 -12.37 12.47
C LEU A 204 -3.83 -13.09 13.38
N GLU A 205 -3.52 -14.34 13.09
CA GLU A 205 -2.45 -15.07 13.78
C GLU A 205 -1.06 -14.50 13.43
N ALA A 206 -0.04 -14.85 14.22
CA ALA A 206 1.34 -14.51 13.90
C ALA A 206 1.68 -15.08 12.50
N HIS A 207 2.06 -14.20 11.56
CA HIS A 207 2.34 -14.45 10.14
C HIS A 207 1.14 -14.57 9.19
N GLU A 208 -0.10 -14.43 9.67
CA GLU A 208 -1.25 -14.31 8.77
C GLU A 208 -1.33 -12.90 8.15
N ASN A 209 -1.71 -12.86 6.89
CA ASN A 209 -1.88 -11.63 6.12
C ASN A 209 -3.19 -11.68 5.33
N TYR A 210 -3.79 -10.52 5.10
CA TYR A 210 -4.89 -10.41 4.13
C TYR A 210 -4.42 -10.86 2.76
N SER A 211 -5.18 -11.76 2.14
CA SER A 211 -4.81 -12.39 0.87
C SER A 211 -5.61 -11.80 -0.30
N PRO A 212 -4.99 -11.58 -1.46
CA PRO A 212 -5.70 -11.11 -2.64
C PRO A 212 -6.73 -12.14 -3.14
N PRO A 213 -7.81 -11.71 -3.79
CA PRO A 213 -8.83 -12.60 -4.35
C PRO A 213 -8.35 -13.30 -5.65
N TYR A 214 -7.19 -12.95 -6.19
CA TYR A 214 -6.63 -13.48 -7.43
C TYR A 214 -5.24 -14.11 -7.20
N THR A 215 -4.76 -14.86 -8.20
CA THR A 215 -3.42 -15.45 -8.20
C THR A 215 -2.68 -14.97 -9.45
N LEU A 216 -1.44 -14.55 -9.27
CA LEU A 216 -0.60 -14.01 -10.35
C LEU A 216 0.52 -15.00 -10.69
N GLY A 217 0.89 -15.05 -11.97
CA GLY A 217 2.10 -15.74 -12.39
C GLY A 217 3.34 -14.95 -11.98
N MET A 218 4.45 -15.63 -11.71
CA MET A 218 5.73 -14.98 -11.46
C MET A 218 6.40 -14.60 -12.79
N HIS A 219 6.98 -13.40 -12.85
CA HIS A 219 7.66 -12.86 -14.04
C HIS A 219 9.09 -12.44 -13.71
N ASP A 220 10.03 -12.79 -14.59
CA ASP A 220 11.42 -12.30 -14.58
C ASP A 220 11.49 -11.02 -15.43
N ILE A 221 11.44 -9.85 -14.81
CA ILE A 221 11.41 -8.55 -15.51
C ILE A 221 12.78 -7.89 -15.48
N GLU A 222 13.35 -7.63 -16.66
CA GLU A 222 14.60 -6.90 -16.77
C GLU A 222 14.41 -5.38 -16.60
N ARG A 223 15.45 -4.71 -16.07
CA ARG A 223 15.51 -3.25 -15.93
C ARG A 223 15.50 -2.56 -17.31
N GLY A 224 14.41 -1.90 -17.66
CA GLY A 224 14.24 -1.16 -18.92
C GLY A 224 14.77 0.28 -18.90
N TYR A 225 14.94 0.88 -20.09
CA TYR A 225 15.27 2.31 -20.23
C TYR A 225 14.00 3.17 -20.21
N PHE A 226 13.06 2.93 -21.12
CA PHE A 226 11.72 3.50 -21.05
C PHE A 226 10.73 2.41 -21.46
N SER A 227 10.13 1.77 -20.46
CA SER A 227 9.25 0.62 -20.67
C SER A 227 8.08 0.66 -19.69
N VAL A 228 6.91 0.23 -20.17
CA VAL A 228 5.67 0.18 -19.40
C VAL A 228 5.31 -1.28 -19.15
N ILE A 229 4.96 -1.59 -17.90
CA ILE A 229 4.56 -2.92 -17.46
C ILE A 229 3.12 -2.83 -16.99
N HIS A 230 2.29 -3.70 -17.54
CA HIS A 230 0.89 -3.79 -17.17
C HIS A 230 0.76 -4.62 -15.88
N SER A 231 0.55 -3.94 -14.74
CA SER A 231 0.48 -4.56 -13.40
C SER A 231 -0.95 -4.82 -12.92
N GLY A 232 -1.96 -4.40 -13.67
CA GLY A 232 -3.37 -4.67 -13.39
C GLY A 232 -4.24 -3.93 -14.39
N ASP A 233 -5.37 -4.52 -14.78
CA ASP A 233 -6.27 -4.05 -15.85
C ASP A 233 -7.76 -4.10 -15.43
N GLY A 234 -8.05 -4.64 -14.24
CA GLY A 234 -9.41 -4.75 -13.72
C GLY A 234 -9.91 -3.44 -13.10
N ASP A 235 -11.20 -3.41 -12.78
CA ASP A 235 -11.82 -2.39 -11.92
C ASP A 235 -11.93 -2.92 -10.47
N GLY A 236 -12.60 -2.16 -9.61
CA GLY A 236 -12.97 -2.58 -8.24
C GLY A 236 -13.75 -3.89 -8.10
N TRP A 237 -14.28 -4.45 -9.19
CA TRP A 237 -15.19 -5.60 -9.19
C TRP A 237 -14.56 -6.85 -9.85
N ASP A 238 -13.40 -6.72 -10.52
CA ASP A 238 -12.74 -7.85 -11.19
C ASP A 238 -12.05 -8.81 -10.20
N VAL A 239 -12.61 -10.01 -10.05
CA VAL A 239 -12.09 -11.03 -9.14
C VAL A 239 -10.82 -11.76 -9.63
N ASN A 240 -10.43 -11.57 -10.88
CA ASN A 240 -9.35 -12.33 -11.53
C ASN A 240 -8.10 -11.48 -11.82
N ARG A 241 -8.23 -10.15 -11.84
CA ARG A 241 -7.15 -9.23 -12.18
C ARG A 241 -6.97 -8.18 -11.09
N PRO A 242 -5.73 -7.73 -10.84
CA PRO A 242 -5.50 -6.52 -10.05
C PRO A 242 -6.18 -5.32 -10.70
N SER A 243 -6.52 -4.33 -9.88
CA SER A 243 -7.05 -3.05 -10.33
C SER A 243 -6.08 -2.34 -11.29
N MET A 244 -6.62 -1.48 -12.14
CA MET A 244 -5.84 -0.73 -13.13
C MET A 244 -4.67 -0.03 -12.47
N SER A 245 -3.47 -0.44 -12.85
CA SER A 245 -2.22 0.14 -12.37
C SER A 245 -1.12 -0.12 -13.38
N THR A 246 -0.09 0.71 -13.34
CA THR A 246 1.09 0.54 -14.20
C THR A 246 2.36 0.61 -13.36
N VAL A 247 3.30 -0.27 -13.66
CA VAL A 247 4.70 -0.07 -13.29
C VAL A 247 5.41 0.40 -14.56
N PHE A 248 6.10 1.52 -14.54
CA PHE A 248 6.97 1.89 -15.67
C PHE A 248 8.40 2.12 -15.20
N MET A 249 9.34 1.78 -16.07
CA MET A 249 10.76 1.91 -15.80
C MET A 249 11.32 3.07 -16.61
N PHE A 250 12.07 3.95 -15.95
CA PHE A 250 12.84 4.98 -16.59
C PHE A 250 14.30 4.95 -16.11
N GLN A 251 15.24 4.78 -17.04
CA GLN A 251 16.67 4.60 -16.76
C GLN A 251 16.94 3.56 -15.66
N GLY A 252 16.25 2.43 -15.70
CA GLY A 252 16.33 1.36 -14.71
C GLY A 252 15.67 1.65 -13.36
N ARG A 253 15.21 2.88 -13.09
CA ARG A 253 14.40 3.17 -11.89
C ARG A 253 12.96 2.74 -12.10
N ILE A 254 12.28 2.35 -11.03
CA ILE A 254 10.90 1.86 -11.08
C ILE A 254 9.96 2.93 -10.54
N TYR A 255 8.92 3.23 -11.31
CA TYR A 255 7.84 4.11 -10.89
C TYR A 255 6.51 3.37 -10.97
N LEU A 256 5.64 3.66 -10.01
CA LEU A 256 4.24 3.25 -10.04
C LEU A 256 3.40 4.38 -10.64
N VAL A 257 2.36 4.03 -11.38
CA VAL A 257 1.21 4.91 -11.62
C VAL A 257 0.03 4.26 -10.92
N ASP A 258 -0.40 4.93 -9.85
CA ASP A 258 -1.31 4.46 -8.81
C ASP A 258 -0.81 3.27 -7.99
N ALA A 259 -1.34 3.14 -6.77
CA ALA A 259 -1.04 2.07 -5.83
C ALA A 259 -2.35 1.46 -5.34
N GLY A 260 -2.94 0.59 -6.14
CA GLY A 260 -4.19 -0.10 -5.80
C GLY A 260 -4.05 -1.21 -4.75
N PRO A 261 -5.15 -1.90 -4.41
CA PRO A 261 -5.19 -3.03 -3.49
C PRO A 261 -4.12 -4.08 -3.81
N ASN A 262 -3.49 -4.63 -2.76
CA ASN A 262 -2.52 -5.72 -2.88
C ASN A 262 -1.33 -5.42 -3.81
N VAL A 263 -0.92 -4.15 -3.95
CA VAL A 263 0.21 -3.74 -4.82
C VAL A 263 1.51 -4.52 -4.55
N ILE A 264 1.81 -4.84 -3.29
CA ILE A 264 2.99 -5.65 -2.92
C ILE A 264 2.92 -7.06 -3.53
N ASN A 265 1.74 -7.67 -3.60
CA ASN A 265 1.57 -8.97 -4.25
C ASN A 265 1.80 -8.87 -5.77
N SER A 266 1.38 -7.77 -6.39
CA SER A 266 1.67 -7.49 -7.80
C SER A 266 3.17 -7.27 -8.03
N LEU A 267 3.84 -6.46 -7.20
CA LEU A 267 5.29 -6.24 -7.30
C LEU A 267 6.09 -7.52 -7.08
N HIS A 268 5.71 -8.31 -6.06
CA HIS A 268 6.34 -9.60 -5.78
C HIS A 268 6.24 -10.54 -6.98
N ALA A 269 5.07 -10.62 -7.61
CA ALA A 269 4.85 -11.41 -8.83
C ALA A 269 5.65 -10.90 -10.04
N LEU A 270 6.01 -9.62 -10.09
CA LEU A 270 6.87 -9.03 -11.11
C LEU A 270 8.38 -9.16 -10.79
N GLY A 271 8.74 -9.81 -9.68
CA GLY A 271 10.14 -9.90 -9.23
C GLY A 271 10.70 -8.59 -8.68
N ILE A 272 9.83 -7.68 -8.23
CA ILE A 272 10.18 -6.34 -7.73
C ILE A 272 9.94 -6.28 -6.22
N GLY A 273 10.97 -5.92 -5.46
CA GLY A 273 10.86 -5.60 -4.04
C GLY A 273 10.37 -4.16 -3.80
N VAL A 274 9.71 -3.92 -2.66
CA VAL A 274 9.19 -2.59 -2.30
C VAL A 274 10.30 -1.53 -2.19
N ASN A 275 11.50 -1.92 -1.75
CA ASN A 275 12.65 -1.00 -1.64
C ASN A 275 13.27 -0.63 -3.00
N GLU A 276 12.77 -1.18 -4.11
CA GLU A 276 13.22 -0.86 -5.46
C GLU A 276 12.35 0.22 -6.13
N ILE A 277 11.27 0.65 -5.47
CA ILE A 277 10.36 1.67 -5.96
C ILE A 277 10.97 3.05 -5.72
N GLU A 278 11.23 3.78 -6.81
CA GLU A 278 11.77 5.15 -6.74
C GLU A 278 10.65 6.17 -6.44
N GLY A 279 9.46 5.96 -7.00
CA GLY A 279 8.36 6.89 -6.85
C GLY A 279 7.00 6.36 -7.30
N VAL A 280 5.95 7.05 -6.90
CA VAL A 280 4.56 6.83 -7.30
C VAL A 280 4.00 8.11 -7.90
N PHE A 281 3.43 8.01 -9.11
CA PHE A 281 2.58 9.02 -9.71
C PHE A 281 1.14 8.67 -9.36
N HIS A 282 0.41 9.56 -8.69
CA HIS A 282 -0.95 9.27 -8.24
C HIS A 282 -1.97 10.07 -9.04
N THR A 283 -2.92 9.37 -9.65
CA THR A 283 -3.94 9.98 -10.51
C THR A 283 -5.10 10.54 -9.70
N HIS A 284 -5.62 9.81 -8.72
CA HIS A 284 -6.78 10.16 -7.90
C HIS A 284 -6.96 9.21 -6.70
N SER A 285 -7.99 9.43 -5.86
CA SER A 285 -8.08 8.83 -4.53
C SER A 285 -9.01 7.61 -4.37
N HIS A 286 -9.67 7.08 -5.41
CA HIS A 286 -10.54 5.90 -5.26
C HIS A 286 -9.76 4.66 -4.79
N ASP A 287 -10.43 3.77 -4.05
CA ASP A 287 -9.78 2.64 -3.37
C ASP A 287 -8.95 1.74 -4.30
N ASP A 288 -9.41 1.52 -5.51
CA ASP A 288 -8.72 0.70 -6.51
C ASP A 288 -7.44 1.33 -7.06
N HIS A 289 -7.18 2.59 -6.74
CA HIS A 289 -5.96 3.34 -7.07
C HIS A 289 -5.16 3.79 -5.83
N PHE A 290 -5.79 3.81 -4.66
CA PHE A 290 -5.28 4.40 -3.41
C PHE A 290 -4.85 3.37 -2.35
N CYS A 291 -5.57 2.26 -2.18
CA CYS A 291 -5.46 1.41 -0.99
C CYS A 291 -4.09 0.75 -0.77
N GLY A 292 -3.22 0.72 -1.78
CA GLY A 292 -1.88 0.17 -1.69
C GLY A 292 -0.85 1.13 -1.10
N LEU A 293 -1.19 2.41 -0.87
CA LEU A 293 -0.26 3.39 -0.28
C LEU A 293 0.31 2.94 1.07
N ASN A 294 -0.53 2.39 1.95
CA ASN A 294 -0.08 1.87 3.25
C ASN A 294 0.94 0.73 3.11
N SER A 295 0.87 -0.02 2.01
CA SER A 295 1.73 -1.18 1.78
C SER A 295 3.09 -0.74 1.25
N ILE A 296 3.17 0.36 0.50
CA ILE A 296 4.44 0.91 0.02
C ILE A 296 5.12 1.84 1.04
N ILE A 297 4.37 2.39 2.02
CA ILE A 297 4.94 3.06 3.20
C ILE A 297 5.85 2.12 3.99
N GLN A 298 5.70 0.81 3.83
CA GLN A 298 6.56 -0.20 4.44
C GLN A 298 7.93 -0.35 3.73
N ALA A 299 8.32 0.59 2.87
CA ALA A 299 9.69 0.71 2.39
C ALA A 299 10.63 1.23 3.50
N ASP A 300 11.92 0.94 3.36
CA ASP A 300 12.97 1.42 4.26
C ASP A 300 13.46 2.85 3.96
N HIS A 301 12.83 3.50 2.99
CA HIS A 301 13.07 4.88 2.59
C HIS A 301 11.76 5.53 2.15
N ARG A 302 11.70 6.86 2.21
CA ARG A 302 10.55 7.61 1.70
C ARG A 302 10.50 7.51 0.18
N ILE A 303 9.42 6.92 -0.33
CA ILE A 303 9.15 6.86 -1.77
C ILE A 303 8.76 8.26 -2.24
N LYS A 304 9.24 8.66 -3.42
CA LYS A 304 8.84 9.94 -4.03
C LYS A 304 7.38 9.91 -4.43
N TYR A 305 6.60 10.85 -3.96
CA TYR A 305 5.18 10.96 -4.23
C TYR A 305 4.92 12.12 -5.19
N PHE A 306 4.54 11.80 -6.43
CA PHE A 306 4.28 12.74 -7.50
C PHE A 306 2.78 12.86 -7.75
N ALA A 307 2.22 14.03 -7.49
CA ALA A 307 0.82 14.33 -7.77
C ALA A 307 0.65 15.84 -7.93
N THR A 308 -0.50 16.28 -8.43
CA THR A 308 -0.85 17.70 -8.32
C THR A 308 -1.27 18.02 -6.89
N PRO A 309 -1.15 19.28 -6.42
CA PRO A 309 -1.55 19.67 -5.07
C PRO A 309 -2.99 19.27 -4.71
N LEU A 310 -3.91 19.36 -5.68
CA LEU A 310 -5.30 18.92 -5.55
C LEU A 310 -5.42 17.43 -5.20
N VAL A 311 -4.83 16.57 -6.04
CA VAL A 311 -4.84 15.11 -5.83
C VAL A 311 -4.12 14.75 -4.53
N ARG A 312 -2.97 15.37 -4.25
CA ARG A 312 -2.23 15.14 -3.00
C ARG A 312 -3.09 15.47 -1.78
N SER A 313 -3.72 16.65 -1.74
CA SER A 313 -4.56 17.08 -0.62
C SER A 313 -5.73 16.11 -0.39
N CYS A 314 -6.41 15.71 -1.47
CA CYS A 314 -7.48 14.73 -1.44
C CYS A 314 -7.03 13.38 -0.84
N VAL A 315 -5.92 12.83 -1.34
CA VAL A 315 -5.32 11.58 -0.86
C VAL A 315 -4.85 11.68 0.58
N THR A 316 -4.19 12.78 0.96
CA THR A 316 -3.72 13.02 2.33
C THR A 316 -4.90 12.99 3.30
N LYS A 317 -5.98 13.74 3.04
CA LYS A 317 -7.18 13.78 3.88
C LYS A 317 -7.87 12.42 3.99
N LYS A 318 -7.91 11.66 2.89
CA LYS A 318 -8.50 10.31 2.87
C LYS A 318 -7.68 9.31 3.68
N LEU A 319 -6.34 9.33 3.54
CA LEU A 319 -5.45 8.43 4.28
C LEU A 319 -5.42 8.74 5.77
N THR A 320 -5.38 10.01 6.14
CA THR A 320 -5.29 10.42 7.55
C THR A 320 -6.61 10.17 8.28
N ALA A 321 -7.75 10.24 7.58
CA ALA A 321 -9.05 9.80 8.11
C ALA A 321 -9.04 8.32 8.51
N LEU A 322 -8.44 7.42 7.71
CA LEU A 322 -8.31 6.00 8.04
C LEU A 322 -7.38 5.76 9.24
N LEU A 323 -6.33 6.56 9.38
CA LEU A 323 -5.32 6.39 10.41
C LEU A 323 -5.65 7.11 11.72
N GLY A 324 -6.57 8.08 11.70
CA GLY A 324 -6.85 8.93 12.85
C GLY A 324 -5.69 9.85 13.22
N VAL A 325 -4.86 10.25 12.25
CA VAL A 325 -3.66 11.09 12.46
C VAL A 325 -3.78 12.45 11.77
N GLY A 326 -2.82 13.34 12.02
CA GLY A 326 -2.77 14.67 11.39
C GLY A 326 -2.32 14.61 9.92
N GLU A 327 -2.72 15.59 9.11
CA GLU A 327 -2.32 15.69 7.69
C GLU A 327 -0.80 15.83 7.52
N GLU A 328 -0.12 16.43 8.51
CA GLU A 328 1.33 16.55 8.59
C GLU A 328 2.07 15.22 8.73
N ASP A 329 1.40 14.11 9.07
CA ASP A 329 2.04 12.81 9.10
C ASP A 329 2.33 12.25 7.70
N PHE A 330 1.64 12.75 6.65
CA PHE A 330 1.83 12.26 5.29
C PHE A 330 3.26 12.45 4.77
N GLU A 331 3.86 13.63 5.01
CA GLU A 331 5.24 13.95 4.63
C GLU A 331 6.30 13.16 5.41
N LYS A 332 5.92 12.53 6.52
CA LYS A 332 6.83 11.68 7.31
C LYS A 332 7.02 10.31 6.65
N TYR A 333 6.12 9.90 5.77
CA TYR A 333 6.16 8.62 5.07
C TYR A 333 6.55 8.74 3.58
N PHE A 334 6.32 9.88 2.95
CA PHE A 334 6.61 10.12 1.53
C PHE A 334 7.49 11.35 1.31
N ASP A 335 8.32 11.31 0.26
CA ASP A 335 9.04 12.48 -0.23
C ASP A 335 8.16 13.19 -1.27
N ILE A 336 7.56 14.32 -0.91
CA ILE A 336 6.50 14.96 -1.71
C ILE A 336 7.09 15.79 -2.85
N HIS A 337 6.62 15.54 -4.08
CA HIS A 337 6.98 16.28 -5.30
C HIS A 337 5.71 16.74 -6.02
N ASP A 338 5.27 17.97 -5.74
CA ASP A 338 4.10 18.56 -6.39
C ASP A 338 4.34 18.81 -7.89
N LEU A 339 3.40 18.37 -8.72
CA LEU A 339 3.40 18.56 -10.16
C LEU A 339 2.55 19.76 -10.56
N VAL A 340 3.08 20.57 -11.48
CA VAL A 340 2.36 21.70 -12.07
C VAL A 340 1.38 21.19 -13.13
N LEU A 341 0.10 21.52 -12.96
CA LEU A 341 -0.98 21.23 -13.91
C LEU A 341 -0.71 21.84 -15.29
N ASP A 342 -1.12 21.13 -16.34
CA ASP A 342 -1.05 21.60 -17.74
C ASP A 342 0.36 21.96 -18.25
N ASP A 343 1.42 21.61 -17.53
CA ASP A 343 2.82 21.84 -17.90
C ASP A 343 3.70 20.58 -17.82
N TRP A 344 4.83 20.61 -18.51
CA TRP A 344 5.83 19.55 -18.47
C TRP A 344 6.73 19.69 -17.24
N ASN A 345 6.63 18.73 -16.33
CA ASN A 345 7.43 18.64 -15.13
C ASN A 345 8.63 17.73 -15.38
N ALA A 346 9.84 18.23 -15.18
CA ALA A 346 11.08 17.49 -15.42
C ALA A 346 11.49 16.69 -14.18
N ILE A 347 11.71 15.38 -14.35
CA ILE A 347 12.06 14.42 -13.30
C ILE A 347 13.24 13.58 -13.78
N ASP A 348 14.46 13.98 -13.45
CA ASP A 348 15.69 13.23 -13.77
C ASP A 348 15.83 12.81 -15.25
N GLY A 349 15.34 13.63 -16.19
CA GLY A 349 15.37 13.38 -17.63
C GLY A 349 14.10 12.74 -18.22
N LEU A 350 13.13 12.38 -17.37
CA LEU A 350 11.73 12.14 -17.75
C LEU A 350 10.99 13.48 -17.71
N GLU A 351 10.01 13.67 -18.58
CA GLU A 351 9.03 14.75 -18.45
C GLU A 351 7.64 14.16 -18.26
N VAL A 352 6.86 14.69 -17.32
CA VAL A 352 5.46 14.30 -17.10
C VAL A 352 4.55 15.51 -17.18
N LYS A 353 3.42 15.37 -17.86
CA LYS A 353 2.38 16.39 -17.95
C LYS A 353 1.10 15.86 -17.30
N PRO A 354 0.74 16.33 -16.09
CA PRO A 354 -0.59 16.10 -15.52
C PRO A 354 -1.63 16.96 -16.25
N LEU A 355 -2.75 16.35 -16.60
CA LEU A 355 -3.91 17.02 -17.19
C LEU A 355 -5.13 16.70 -16.34
N LEU A 356 -5.95 17.71 -16.04
CA LEU A 356 -7.18 17.53 -15.31
C LEU A 356 -8.16 16.63 -16.09
N SER A 357 -8.80 15.70 -15.38
CA SER A 357 -9.86 14.85 -15.88
C SER A 357 -11.12 15.04 -15.01
N PRO A 358 -12.27 15.43 -15.57
CA PRO A 358 -13.53 15.52 -14.82
C PRO A 358 -13.91 14.16 -14.23
N HIS A 359 -14.02 14.12 -12.90
CA HIS A 359 -14.39 12.93 -12.12
C HIS A 359 -15.03 13.37 -10.78
N PRO A 360 -15.69 12.49 -10.00
CA PRO A 360 -16.26 12.84 -8.69
C PRO A 360 -15.25 13.25 -7.60
N VAL A 361 -13.96 13.00 -7.82
CA VAL A 361 -12.86 13.41 -6.95
C VAL A 361 -11.74 14.02 -7.80
N GLU A 362 -10.81 14.74 -7.18
CA GLU A 362 -9.65 15.33 -7.87
C GLU A 362 -8.90 14.26 -8.65
N THR A 363 -8.86 14.43 -9.98
CA THR A 363 -8.33 13.42 -10.89
C THR A 363 -7.48 14.06 -11.97
N THR A 364 -6.28 13.50 -12.14
CA THR A 364 -5.38 13.86 -13.24
C THR A 364 -4.91 12.65 -14.00
N ILE A 365 -4.99 12.74 -15.33
CA ILE A 365 -4.34 11.80 -16.23
C ILE A 365 -2.92 12.27 -16.53
N PHE A 366 -2.03 11.34 -16.87
CA PHE A 366 -0.63 11.66 -17.13
C PHE A 366 -0.22 11.38 -18.57
N ILE A 367 0.57 12.30 -19.14
CA ILE A 367 1.37 12.03 -20.33
C ILE A 367 2.85 12.10 -19.94
N PHE A 368 3.57 11.01 -20.14
CA PHE A 368 5.01 10.91 -19.94
C PHE A 368 5.72 11.02 -21.28
N ARG A 369 6.89 11.67 -21.29
CA ARG A 369 7.77 11.67 -22.45
C ARG A 369 9.24 11.68 -22.09
N THR A 370 10.06 11.22 -23.02
CA THR A 370 11.52 11.41 -22.97
C THR A 370 12.10 11.48 -24.38
N MET A 371 13.23 12.18 -24.52
CA MET A 371 13.86 12.41 -25.81
C MET A 371 14.47 11.10 -26.35
N TRP A 372 14.23 10.85 -27.63
CA TRP A 372 14.75 9.70 -28.37
C TRP A 372 15.07 10.08 -29.83
N GLU A 373 15.46 9.08 -30.63
CA GLU A 373 15.62 9.25 -32.07
C GLU A 373 14.35 9.87 -32.69
N ASN A 374 14.55 10.94 -33.45
CA ASN A 374 13.50 11.66 -34.18
C ASN A 374 12.43 12.35 -33.29
N GLY A 375 12.73 12.64 -32.02
CA GLY A 375 11.86 13.45 -31.15
C GLY A 375 11.56 12.76 -29.83
N TYR A 376 10.34 12.89 -29.33
CA TYR A 376 9.94 12.29 -28.06
C TYR A 376 9.28 10.93 -28.26
N LYS A 377 9.54 10.00 -27.33
CA LYS A 377 8.69 8.85 -27.09
C LYS A 377 7.74 9.13 -25.94
N THR A 378 6.49 8.71 -26.08
CA THR A 378 5.39 9.15 -25.22
C THR A 378 4.52 8.01 -24.71
N TYR A 379 4.07 8.13 -23.47
CA TYR A 379 3.13 7.22 -22.83
C TYR A 379 2.00 8.02 -22.18
N GLY A 380 0.74 7.71 -22.48
CA GLY A 380 -0.44 8.27 -21.82
C GLY A 380 -1.09 7.26 -20.88
N HIS A 381 -1.30 7.63 -19.62
CA HIS A 381 -1.99 6.82 -18.61
C HIS A 381 -3.28 7.52 -18.17
N PHE A 382 -4.41 7.09 -18.73
CA PHE A 382 -5.69 7.76 -18.57
C PHE A 382 -6.62 6.87 -17.73
N ALA A 383 -6.37 6.86 -16.42
CA ALA A 383 -7.24 6.24 -15.41
C ALA A 383 -8.47 7.13 -15.16
N ASP A 384 -9.61 6.52 -14.86
CA ASP A 384 -10.83 7.20 -14.41
C ASP A 384 -11.20 8.43 -15.26
N ILE A 385 -11.15 8.23 -16.58
CA ILE A 385 -11.67 9.22 -17.53
C ILE A 385 -13.16 9.03 -17.70
N VAL A 386 -13.91 10.10 -17.93
CA VAL A 386 -15.35 10.01 -18.15
C VAL A 386 -15.69 9.89 -19.64
N SER A 387 -16.70 9.09 -19.97
CA SER A 387 -17.15 8.99 -21.37
C SER A 387 -17.68 10.32 -21.92
N ARG A 388 -17.50 10.53 -23.22
CA ARG A 388 -17.94 11.73 -23.93
C ARG A 388 -19.43 11.99 -23.75
N LYS A 389 -20.25 10.93 -23.85
CA LYS A 389 -21.70 11.04 -23.72
C LYS A 389 -22.10 11.55 -22.33
N VAL A 390 -21.47 11.04 -21.27
CA VAL A 390 -21.77 11.49 -19.90
C VAL A 390 -21.39 12.96 -19.76
N LEU A 391 -20.17 13.32 -20.14
CA LEU A 391 -19.67 14.69 -19.98
C LEU A 391 -20.44 15.70 -20.83
N GLN A 392 -20.86 15.33 -22.05
CA GLN A 392 -21.74 16.16 -22.89
C GLN A 392 -23.07 16.47 -22.22
N ASN A 393 -23.64 15.53 -21.46
CA ASN A 393 -24.88 15.75 -20.71
C ASN A 393 -24.69 16.62 -19.45
N MET A 394 -23.45 16.95 -19.11
CA MET A 394 -23.10 17.84 -18.00
C MET A 394 -22.91 19.30 -18.45
N ILE A 395 -22.93 19.59 -19.76
CA ILE A 395 -22.73 20.94 -20.28
C ILE A 395 -23.89 21.85 -19.87
N VAL A 396 -23.57 22.99 -19.27
CA VAL A 396 -24.54 24.02 -18.87
C VAL A 396 -24.03 25.42 -19.25
N GLU A 397 -24.93 26.28 -19.75
CA GLU A 397 -24.58 27.66 -20.11
C GLU A 397 -24.43 28.58 -18.88
N ASP A 398 -25.25 28.34 -17.85
CA ASP A 398 -25.22 29.12 -16.62
C ASP A 398 -24.03 28.74 -15.75
N GLN A 399 -23.15 29.72 -15.49
CA GLN A 399 -21.92 29.55 -14.72
C GLN A 399 -22.15 29.41 -13.20
N GLU A 400 -23.39 29.55 -12.72
CA GLU A 400 -23.73 29.31 -11.31
C GLU A 400 -24.35 27.92 -11.09
N THR A 401 -24.74 27.22 -12.16
CA THR A 401 -25.34 25.88 -12.08
C THR A 401 -24.24 24.79 -12.09
N PRO A 402 -24.36 23.72 -11.28
CA PRO A 402 -23.47 22.56 -11.36
C PRO A 402 -23.44 21.96 -12.77
N GLY A 403 -22.23 21.78 -13.30
CA GLY A 403 -21.97 21.28 -14.64
C GLY A 403 -20.62 21.75 -15.17
N ILE A 404 -20.37 21.46 -16.43
CA ILE A 404 -19.14 21.85 -17.14
C ILE A 404 -19.45 22.92 -18.20
N SER A 405 -18.53 23.84 -18.44
CA SER A 405 -18.67 24.79 -19.54
C SER A 405 -18.37 24.11 -20.89
N GLN A 406 -18.84 24.68 -22.00
CA GLN A 406 -18.48 24.18 -23.33
C GLN A 406 -16.96 24.24 -23.57
N VAL A 407 -16.29 25.27 -23.05
CA VAL A 407 -14.83 25.45 -23.21
C VAL A 407 -14.05 24.36 -22.48
N ASP A 408 -14.44 24.06 -21.24
CA ASP A 408 -13.78 23.03 -20.44
C ASP A 408 -14.06 21.63 -21.00
N PHE A 409 -15.28 21.38 -21.48
CA PHE A 409 -15.61 20.17 -22.21
C PHE A 409 -14.70 19.97 -23.43
N ASP A 410 -14.55 21.00 -24.27
CA ASP A 410 -13.73 20.95 -25.47
C ASP A 410 -12.24 20.73 -25.11
N LYS A 411 -11.75 21.41 -24.06
CA LYS A 411 -10.37 21.25 -23.54
C LYS A 411 -10.12 19.83 -23.02
N THR A 412 -11.02 19.27 -22.21
CA THR A 412 -10.92 17.89 -21.72
C THR A 412 -10.86 16.91 -22.88
N TRP A 413 -11.70 17.11 -23.89
CA TRP A 413 -11.76 16.20 -25.03
C TRP A 413 -10.51 16.30 -25.93
N GLU A 414 -9.98 17.51 -26.14
CA GLU A 414 -8.69 17.70 -26.81
C GLU A 414 -7.56 16.98 -26.06
N ASN A 415 -7.53 17.10 -24.73
CA ASN A 415 -6.57 16.41 -23.88
C ASN A 415 -6.68 14.89 -24.02
N TYR A 416 -7.88 14.31 -23.94
CA TYR A 416 -8.11 12.86 -24.09
C TYR A 416 -7.69 12.35 -25.48
N LEU A 417 -7.87 13.13 -26.54
CA LEU A 417 -7.48 12.74 -27.90
C LEU A 417 -6.03 13.06 -28.24
N THR A 418 -5.21 13.53 -27.28
CA THR A 418 -3.78 13.79 -27.51
C THR A 418 -3.07 12.52 -27.99
N PRO A 419 -2.49 12.49 -29.20
CA PRO A 419 -1.83 11.30 -29.72
C PRO A 419 -0.53 11.01 -28.97
N VAL A 420 -0.31 9.74 -28.63
CA VAL A 420 0.90 9.23 -27.96
C VAL A 420 1.34 7.88 -28.56
N ASP A 421 2.58 7.44 -28.32
CA ASP A 421 3.06 6.15 -28.85
C ASP A 421 2.32 4.97 -28.21
N LEU A 422 2.12 5.01 -26.89
CA LEU A 422 1.32 4.06 -26.12
C LEU A 422 0.30 4.82 -25.29
N LYS A 423 -0.98 4.53 -25.47
CA LYS A 423 -2.07 5.09 -24.67
C LYS A 423 -2.76 3.98 -23.92
N ARG A 424 -2.99 4.20 -22.64
CA ARG A 424 -3.80 3.34 -21.80
C ARG A 424 -5.03 4.10 -21.35
N ILE A 425 -6.21 3.52 -21.54
CA ILE A 425 -7.49 4.18 -21.27
C ILE A 425 -8.41 3.32 -20.40
N ASP A 426 -9.15 4.00 -19.54
CA ASP A 426 -10.30 3.46 -18.81
C ASP A 426 -11.51 3.28 -19.74
N ILE A 427 -12.15 2.10 -19.65
CA ILE A 427 -13.37 1.72 -20.36
C ILE A 427 -14.44 1.11 -19.44
N GLY A 428 -14.43 1.44 -18.15
CA GLY A 428 -15.33 0.90 -17.13
C GLY A 428 -16.81 1.26 -17.35
N GLY A 429 -17.08 2.31 -18.12
CA GLY A 429 -18.42 2.79 -18.46
C GLY A 429 -19.23 3.34 -17.29
N GLY A 430 -20.56 3.16 -17.35
CA GLY A 430 -21.45 3.67 -16.31
C GLY A 430 -21.54 5.21 -16.30
N LEU A 431 -21.62 5.79 -15.11
CA LEU A 431 -21.86 7.23 -14.91
C LEU A 431 -20.58 8.06 -14.74
N ILE A 432 -19.43 7.40 -14.51
CA ILE A 432 -18.19 8.10 -14.13
C ILE A 432 -16.96 7.62 -14.92
N HIS A 433 -17.02 6.50 -15.64
CA HIS A 433 -15.89 5.97 -16.40
C HIS A 433 -16.05 6.10 -17.92
N GLY A 434 -14.97 5.75 -18.62
CA GLY A 434 -14.79 5.91 -20.05
C GLY A 434 -15.45 4.81 -20.87
N MET A 435 -15.39 4.94 -22.19
CA MET A 435 -15.76 3.88 -23.13
C MET A 435 -14.73 3.79 -24.24
N ALA A 436 -14.53 2.60 -24.81
CA ALA A 436 -13.51 2.42 -25.84
C ALA A 436 -13.88 3.16 -27.14
N GLU A 437 -15.17 3.16 -27.47
CA GLU A 437 -15.77 3.71 -28.70
C GLU A 437 -15.46 5.20 -28.90
N ASP A 438 -15.25 5.91 -27.79
CA ASP A 438 -14.83 7.31 -27.75
C ASP A 438 -13.45 7.56 -28.38
N PHE A 439 -12.64 6.51 -28.53
CA PHE A 439 -11.28 6.53 -29.08
C PHE A 439 -11.18 5.85 -30.46
N SER A 440 -12.29 5.60 -31.16
CA SER A 440 -12.26 4.93 -32.47
C SER A 440 -11.46 5.67 -33.55
N ASP A 441 -11.40 7.00 -33.45
CA ASP A 441 -10.66 7.89 -34.36
C ASP A 441 -9.33 8.39 -33.75
N ASP A 442 -8.93 7.85 -32.59
CA ASP A 442 -7.70 8.23 -31.91
C ASP A 442 -6.47 7.84 -32.75
N ARG A 443 -5.44 8.69 -32.70
CA ARG A 443 -4.26 8.59 -33.57
C ARG A 443 -3.01 8.07 -32.83
N SER A 444 -3.18 7.58 -31.61
CA SER A 444 -2.11 6.94 -30.86
C SER A 444 -1.57 5.69 -31.56
N GLY A 445 -0.31 5.37 -31.31
CA GLY A 445 0.35 4.21 -31.92
C GLY A 445 -0.25 2.88 -31.48
N LYS A 446 -0.46 2.72 -30.18
CA LYS A 446 -1.14 1.57 -29.56
C LYS A 446 -2.06 2.04 -28.44
N ILE A 447 -3.26 1.47 -28.39
CA ILE A 447 -4.25 1.73 -27.33
C ILE A 447 -4.45 0.45 -26.52
N VAL A 448 -4.31 0.56 -25.21
CA VAL A 448 -4.58 -0.50 -24.23
C VAL A 448 -5.86 -0.17 -23.48
N LEU A 449 -6.82 -1.08 -23.53
CA LEU A 449 -8.11 -0.96 -22.87
C LEU A 449 -8.03 -1.57 -21.47
N SER A 450 -8.48 -0.84 -20.45
CA SER A 450 -8.31 -1.22 -19.04
C SER A 450 -9.46 -0.71 -18.17
N HIS A 451 -9.39 -1.01 -16.87
CA HIS A 451 -10.36 -0.59 -15.86
C HIS A 451 -11.76 -1.16 -16.14
N THR A 452 -11.84 -2.48 -16.34
CA THR A 452 -13.13 -3.16 -16.49
C THR A 452 -13.04 -4.60 -16.03
N ALA A 453 -14.04 -5.10 -15.31
CA ALA A 453 -14.22 -6.53 -15.03
C ALA A 453 -14.79 -7.32 -16.22
N LEU A 454 -15.34 -6.62 -17.22
CA LEU A 454 -16.07 -7.25 -18.31
C LEU A 454 -15.12 -7.76 -19.40
N LYS A 455 -15.58 -8.80 -20.12
CA LYS A 455 -14.90 -9.22 -21.34
C LYS A 455 -15.12 -8.18 -22.42
N LEU A 456 -14.04 -7.84 -23.12
CA LEU A 456 -14.10 -6.93 -24.26
C LEU A 456 -15.03 -7.46 -25.35
N THR A 457 -15.89 -6.59 -25.86
CA THR A 457 -16.69 -6.86 -27.05
C THR A 457 -15.82 -6.86 -28.30
N ASP A 458 -16.34 -7.38 -29.41
CA ASP A 458 -15.58 -7.36 -30.67
C ASP A 458 -15.37 -5.93 -31.19
N ALA A 459 -16.33 -5.03 -31.01
CA ALA A 459 -16.18 -3.61 -31.36
C ALA A 459 -15.07 -2.93 -30.53
N GLN A 460 -14.99 -3.22 -29.23
CA GLN A 460 -13.91 -2.70 -28.38
C GLN A 460 -12.54 -3.23 -28.82
N LYS A 461 -12.44 -4.52 -29.19
CA LYS A 461 -11.19 -5.12 -29.67
C LYS A 461 -10.69 -4.53 -30.99
N GLU A 462 -11.57 -3.95 -31.81
CA GLU A 462 -11.17 -3.24 -33.03
C GLU A 462 -10.43 -1.93 -32.73
N ILE A 463 -10.64 -1.36 -31.54
CA ILE A 463 -10.09 -0.06 -31.12
C ILE A 463 -8.76 -0.24 -30.37
N GLY A 464 -8.69 -1.21 -29.47
CA GLY A 464 -7.52 -1.42 -28.64
C GLY A 464 -7.38 -2.86 -28.14
N SER A 465 -6.22 -3.15 -27.56
CA SER A 465 -5.91 -4.45 -26.99
C SER A 465 -6.07 -4.44 -25.47
N GLY A 466 -6.42 -5.56 -24.85
CA GLY A 466 -6.11 -5.77 -23.42
C GLY A 466 -4.63 -6.08 -23.21
N ALA A 467 -4.14 -6.02 -21.97
CA ALA A 467 -2.80 -6.48 -21.62
C ALA A 467 -2.86 -7.60 -20.58
N ALA A 468 -2.03 -8.62 -20.75
CA ALA A 468 -1.87 -9.62 -19.68
C ALA A 468 -0.97 -9.03 -18.59
N PHE A 469 -1.21 -9.43 -17.34
CA PHE A 469 -0.34 -9.08 -16.22
C PHE A 469 1.13 -9.40 -16.53
N GLY A 470 2.02 -8.46 -16.23
CA GLY A 470 3.47 -8.59 -16.48
C GLY A 470 3.90 -8.42 -17.94
N THR A 471 2.98 -8.05 -18.85
CA THR A 471 3.35 -7.69 -20.23
C THR A 471 4.18 -6.40 -20.21
N VAL A 472 5.30 -6.42 -20.92
CA VAL A 472 6.23 -5.27 -21.03
C VAL A 472 6.15 -4.64 -22.41
N GLU A 473 5.81 -3.36 -22.47
CA GLU A 473 5.88 -2.51 -23.65
C GLU A 473 7.17 -1.68 -23.61
N THR A 474 8.13 -2.02 -24.45
CA THR A 474 9.40 -1.28 -24.55
C THR A 474 9.25 -0.13 -25.53
N LEU A 475 9.18 1.11 -25.02
CA LEU A 475 9.10 2.33 -25.84
C LEU A 475 10.47 2.77 -26.35
N ILE A 476 11.51 2.61 -25.52
CA ILE A 476 12.90 2.82 -25.88
C ILE A 476 13.73 1.61 -25.41
N PRO A 477 14.49 0.96 -26.32
CA PRO A 477 15.31 -0.20 -25.96
C PRO A 477 16.42 0.19 -24.99
N ASN A 478 16.72 -0.71 -24.06
CA ASN A 478 17.82 -0.55 -23.12
C ASN A 478 19.15 -1.07 -23.72
N TYR A 479 20.20 -0.26 -23.64
CA TYR A 479 21.58 -0.65 -23.97
C TYR A 479 22.55 -0.53 -22.79
N GLN A 480 22.06 -0.09 -21.63
CA GLN A 480 22.82 0.09 -20.40
C GLN A 480 22.60 -1.09 -19.44
N ASN A 481 23.55 -1.30 -18.52
CA ASN A 481 23.44 -2.32 -17.49
C ASN A 481 23.10 -1.68 -16.14
N TYR A 482 21.81 -1.47 -15.89
CA TYR A 482 21.33 -0.84 -14.67
C TYR A 482 21.59 -1.69 -13.43
N SER A 483 21.49 -3.02 -13.51
CA SER A 483 21.78 -3.89 -12.36
C SER A 483 23.21 -3.73 -11.84
N ARG A 484 24.19 -3.43 -12.73
CA ARG A 484 25.57 -3.11 -12.33
C ARG A 484 25.73 -1.73 -11.70
N ARG A 485 24.94 -0.75 -12.16
CA ARG A 485 24.87 0.57 -11.53
C ARG A 485 24.33 0.43 -10.10
N ASP A 486 23.22 -0.30 -9.94
CA ASP A 486 22.57 -0.49 -8.64
C ASP A 486 23.48 -1.29 -7.69
N ALA A 487 24.17 -2.33 -8.19
CA ALA A 487 25.21 -3.03 -7.44
C ALA A 487 26.28 -2.09 -6.88
N PHE A 488 26.73 -1.09 -7.66
CA PHE A 488 27.71 -0.11 -7.21
C PHE A 488 27.14 0.78 -6.10
N VAL A 489 25.89 1.23 -6.25
CA VAL A 489 25.18 2.03 -5.24
C VAL A 489 25.10 1.26 -3.93
N TYR A 490 24.67 -0.01 -3.96
CA TYR A 490 24.57 -0.85 -2.77
C TYR A 490 25.94 -1.10 -2.12
N LEU A 491 26.97 -1.43 -2.91
CA LEU A 491 28.33 -1.61 -2.38
C LEU A 491 28.88 -0.32 -1.76
N LYS A 492 28.59 0.85 -2.34
CA LYS A 492 29.03 2.13 -1.80
C LYS A 492 28.30 2.49 -0.51
N ALA A 493 27.02 2.16 -0.41
CA ALA A 493 26.24 2.32 0.82
C ALA A 493 26.75 1.40 1.93
N TYR A 494 27.12 0.16 1.60
CA TYR A 494 27.64 -0.82 2.56
C TYR A 494 29.08 -0.53 3.00
N PHE A 495 29.93 -0.02 2.10
CA PHE A 495 31.34 0.28 2.35
C PHE A 495 31.66 1.77 2.05
N PRO A 496 31.11 2.72 2.85
CA PRO A 496 31.19 4.14 2.54
C PRO A 496 32.62 4.69 2.56
N SER A 497 33.48 4.15 3.43
CA SER A 497 34.89 4.55 3.61
C SER A 497 35.81 4.05 2.48
N VAL A 498 35.38 3.07 1.69
CA VAL A 498 36.21 2.44 0.65
C VAL A 498 36.23 3.28 -0.62
N ALA A 499 37.41 3.35 -1.24
CA ALA A 499 37.63 4.04 -2.51
C ALA A 499 36.85 3.37 -3.66
N GLU A 500 36.31 4.16 -4.59
CA GLU A 500 35.43 3.64 -5.64
C GLU A 500 36.11 2.64 -6.57
N ASP A 501 37.40 2.81 -6.85
CA ASP A 501 38.17 1.88 -7.68
C ASP A 501 38.25 0.48 -7.06
N GLN A 502 38.32 0.39 -5.73
CA GLN A 502 38.30 -0.88 -5.00
C GLN A 502 36.91 -1.53 -5.06
N LEU A 503 35.83 -0.75 -4.96
CA LEU A 503 34.46 -1.27 -5.12
C LEU A 503 34.21 -1.80 -6.54
N ARG A 504 34.77 -1.13 -7.56
CA ARG A 504 34.65 -1.55 -8.96
C ARG A 504 35.28 -2.92 -9.23
N ILE A 505 36.25 -3.36 -8.42
CA ILE A 505 36.81 -4.72 -8.53
C ILE A 505 35.71 -5.76 -8.24
N LEU A 506 34.88 -5.55 -7.21
CA LEU A 506 33.80 -6.46 -6.85
C LEU A 506 32.72 -6.53 -7.94
N LEU A 507 32.45 -5.41 -8.61
CA LEU A 507 31.50 -5.35 -9.72
C LEU A 507 31.89 -6.28 -10.87
N ASN A 508 33.16 -6.64 -11.02
CA ASN A 508 33.60 -7.58 -12.07
C ASN A 508 33.29 -9.05 -11.71
N SER A 509 32.12 -9.28 -11.12
CA SER A 509 31.57 -10.58 -10.76
C SER A 509 30.36 -10.92 -11.65
N PRO A 510 30.01 -12.21 -11.81
CA PRO A 510 28.83 -12.61 -12.58
C PRO A 510 27.54 -12.21 -11.87
N VAL A 511 26.53 -11.84 -12.66
CA VAL A 511 25.15 -11.70 -12.17
C VAL A 511 24.43 -13.02 -12.45
N GLN A 512 23.86 -13.63 -11.43
CA GLN A 512 23.07 -14.86 -11.54
C GLN A 512 21.61 -14.60 -11.22
N ARG A 513 20.73 -15.22 -12.01
CA ARG A 513 19.29 -15.25 -11.78
C ARG A 513 18.91 -16.53 -11.05
N PHE A 514 18.03 -16.40 -10.08
CA PHE A 514 17.42 -17.49 -9.33
C PHE A 514 15.92 -17.48 -9.59
N ASN A 515 15.37 -18.65 -9.90
CA ASN A 515 13.93 -18.83 -10.01
C ASN A 515 13.28 -18.74 -8.63
N PRO A 516 11.99 -18.37 -8.55
CA PRO A 516 11.23 -18.52 -7.32
C PRO A 516 11.42 -19.90 -6.71
N GLU A 517 11.40 -19.95 -5.38
CA GLU A 517 11.55 -21.14 -4.54
C GLU A 517 12.94 -21.80 -4.54
N THR A 518 13.90 -21.26 -5.29
CA THR A 518 15.27 -21.79 -5.35
C THR A 518 16.02 -21.48 -4.06
N ILE A 519 16.65 -22.50 -3.47
CA ILE A 519 17.60 -22.29 -2.35
C ILE A 519 18.90 -21.73 -2.92
N ILE A 520 19.29 -20.55 -2.43
CA ILE A 520 20.52 -19.83 -2.81
C ILE A 520 21.69 -20.30 -1.95
N ILE A 521 21.47 -20.45 -0.64
CA ILE A 521 22.41 -20.99 0.34
C ILE A 521 21.61 -21.87 1.30
N ARG A 522 22.06 -23.10 1.56
CA ARG A 522 21.40 -24.00 2.52
C ARG A 522 22.04 -23.88 3.90
N GLU A 523 21.23 -24.05 4.95
CA GLU A 523 21.75 -24.26 6.30
C GLU A 523 22.76 -25.43 6.32
N GLY A 524 23.89 -25.23 6.99
CA GLY A 524 25.00 -26.17 7.05
C GLY A 524 25.93 -26.16 5.83
N GLU A 525 25.68 -25.32 4.82
CA GLU A 525 26.54 -25.17 3.64
C GLU A 525 27.62 -24.09 3.85
N GLU A 526 28.86 -24.37 3.46
CA GLU A 526 29.88 -23.32 3.30
C GLU A 526 29.73 -22.67 1.91
N SER A 527 29.38 -21.38 1.87
CA SER A 527 29.19 -20.69 0.59
C SER A 527 30.53 -20.35 -0.09
N GLU A 528 30.65 -20.67 -1.38
CA GLU A 528 31.77 -20.24 -2.22
C GLU A 528 31.66 -18.77 -2.68
N PHE A 529 30.51 -18.14 -2.46
CA PHE A 529 30.19 -16.80 -2.94
C PHE A 529 29.49 -15.97 -1.87
N VAL A 530 29.80 -14.66 -1.85
CA VAL A 530 28.94 -13.67 -1.22
C VAL A 530 28.00 -13.14 -2.28
N ASN A 531 26.69 -13.25 -2.06
CA ASN A 531 25.68 -12.88 -3.05
C ASN A 531 25.04 -11.55 -2.64
N LEU A 532 25.25 -10.49 -3.43
CA LEU A 532 24.54 -9.22 -3.25
C LEU A 532 23.23 -9.26 -4.03
N ILE A 533 22.09 -9.15 -3.36
CA ILE A 533 20.78 -9.07 -4.02
C ILE A 533 20.70 -7.75 -4.81
N LEU A 534 20.43 -7.84 -6.10
CA LEU A 534 20.25 -6.69 -6.99
C LEU A 534 18.78 -6.38 -7.24
N THR A 535 17.94 -7.41 -7.29
CA THR A 535 16.48 -7.29 -7.45
C THR A 535 15.78 -8.52 -6.91
N GLY A 536 14.52 -8.36 -6.49
CA GLY A 536 13.71 -9.42 -5.89
C GLY A 536 13.91 -9.58 -4.38
N ASN A 537 13.30 -10.64 -3.84
CA ASN A 537 13.19 -10.91 -2.40
C ASN A 537 13.64 -12.34 -2.04
N VAL A 538 14.41 -12.46 -0.97
CA VAL A 538 14.94 -13.72 -0.45
C VAL A 538 14.46 -13.94 0.98
N GLU A 539 13.87 -15.09 1.25
CA GLU A 539 13.53 -15.54 2.59
C GLU A 539 14.79 -16.07 3.29
N MET A 540 15.02 -15.62 4.52
CA MET A 540 16.01 -16.17 5.45
C MET A 540 15.27 -16.99 6.50
N ILE A 541 15.55 -18.29 6.55
CA ILE A 541 14.76 -19.26 7.32
C ILE A 541 15.67 -20.03 8.28
N GLN A 542 15.28 -20.10 9.55
CA GLN A 542 15.85 -21.01 10.56
C GLN A 542 14.71 -21.64 11.37
N SER A 543 14.37 -22.89 11.06
CA SER A 543 13.15 -23.53 11.59
C SER A 543 13.21 -23.76 13.10
N ASP A 544 14.38 -24.16 13.62
CA ASP A 544 14.55 -24.48 15.05
C ASP A 544 14.40 -23.26 15.96
N GLU A 545 14.85 -22.09 15.49
CA GLU A 545 14.72 -20.80 16.19
C GLU A 545 13.46 -20.02 15.76
N LYS A 546 12.61 -20.59 14.88
CA LYS A 546 11.44 -19.93 14.27
C LYS A 546 11.77 -18.57 13.64
N ILE A 547 12.96 -18.42 13.07
CA ILE A 547 13.35 -17.19 12.37
C ILE A 547 12.86 -17.29 10.94
N HIS A 548 12.07 -16.29 10.53
CA HIS A 548 11.67 -16.06 9.14
C HIS A 548 11.72 -14.56 8.87
N SER A 549 12.63 -14.14 8.00
CA SER A 549 12.80 -12.74 7.58
C SER A 549 12.85 -12.65 6.06
N SER A 550 12.42 -11.52 5.52
CA SER A 550 12.50 -11.23 4.07
C SER A 550 13.58 -10.19 3.80
N LEU A 551 14.55 -10.58 2.98
CA LEU A 551 15.67 -9.75 2.53
C LEU A 551 15.37 -9.18 1.14
N SER A 552 15.62 -7.88 0.97
CA SER A 552 15.40 -7.14 -0.28
C SER A 552 16.71 -6.77 -0.98
N SER A 553 16.61 -6.07 -2.11
CA SER A 553 17.73 -5.52 -2.86
C SER A 553 18.71 -4.74 -1.98
N GLY A 554 20.00 -4.99 -2.15
CA GLY A 554 21.08 -4.41 -1.36
C GLY A 554 21.59 -5.29 -0.21
N ALA A 555 20.91 -6.38 0.15
CA ALA A 555 21.39 -7.32 1.17
C ALA A 555 22.51 -8.24 0.65
N LEU A 556 23.47 -8.57 1.52
CA LEU A 556 24.56 -9.53 1.25
C LEU A 556 24.27 -10.87 1.92
N LEU A 557 24.23 -11.94 1.12
CA LEU A 557 23.99 -13.30 1.58
C LEU A 557 25.31 -14.07 1.65
N GLY A 558 25.53 -14.80 2.75
CA GLY A 558 26.71 -15.65 2.95
C GLY A 558 27.98 -14.88 3.33
N GLU A 559 27.89 -13.61 3.73
CA GLU A 559 29.03 -12.80 4.19
C GLU A 559 29.75 -13.49 5.37
N ASP A 560 29.00 -13.92 6.38
CA ASP A 560 29.54 -14.61 7.56
C ASP A 560 30.30 -15.88 7.18
N THR A 561 29.65 -16.74 6.39
CA THR A 561 30.25 -17.99 5.91
C THR A 561 31.54 -17.74 5.13
N ALA A 562 31.59 -16.64 4.36
CA ALA A 562 32.76 -16.28 3.58
C ALA A 562 33.91 -15.80 4.47
N LEU A 563 33.62 -14.94 5.45
CA LEU A 563 34.58 -14.31 6.37
C LEU A 563 35.18 -15.30 7.37
N HIS A 564 34.32 -16.06 8.05
CA HIS A 564 34.73 -16.94 9.16
C HIS A 564 35.02 -18.37 8.69
N GLY A 565 34.59 -18.74 7.49
CA GLY A 565 34.69 -20.12 7.00
C GLY A 565 33.84 -21.09 7.80
N LEU A 566 32.68 -20.60 8.26
CA LEU A 566 31.70 -21.38 8.99
C LEU A 566 30.55 -21.78 8.05
N PRO A 567 29.89 -22.93 8.30
CA PRO A 567 28.65 -23.27 7.64
C PRO A 567 27.55 -22.23 7.90
N SER A 568 26.65 -22.01 6.94
CA SER A 568 25.52 -21.11 7.12
C SER A 568 24.59 -21.59 8.23
N LEU A 569 24.16 -20.68 9.10
CA LEU A 569 23.17 -20.97 10.16
C LEU A 569 21.72 -20.94 9.66
N GLN A 570 21.47 -20.35 8.50
CA GLN A 570 20.14 -20.19 7.93
C GLN A 570 20.07 -20.70 6.50
N THR A 571 18.86 -21.04 6.06
CA THR A 571 18.57 -21.29 4.65
C THR A 571 18.08 -20.00 3.98
N TYR A 572 18.68 -19.64 2.87
CA TYR A 572 18.28 -18.50 2.03
C TYR A 572 17.56 -19.01 0.78
N ARG A 573 16.29 -18.65 0.62
CA ARG A 573 15.42 -19.14 -0.46
C ARG A 573 14.81 -17.98 -1.23
N ALA A 574 14.89 -17.98 -2.55
CA ALA A 574 14.25 -16.97 -3.37
C ALA A 574 12.72 -17.06 -3.24
N SER A 575 12.05 -15.96 -2.87
CA SER A 575 10.59 -15.92 -2.77
C SER A 575 9.92 -15.60 -4.12
N ASN A 576 10.61 -14.83 -4.97
CA ASN A 576 10.26 -14.52 -6.36
C ASN A 576 11.51 -14.65 -7.24
N PHE A 577 11.50 -14.09 -8.45
CA PHE A 577 12.70 -14.00 -9.26
C PHE A 577 13.72 -13.07 -8.59
N VAL A 578 14.93 -13.57 -8.38
CA VAL A 578 16.00 -12.86 -7.68
C VAL A 578 17.23 -12.79 -8.55
N TRP A 579 17.85 -11.61 -8.67
CA TRP A 579 19.15 -11.48 -9.32
C TRP A 579 20.19 -11.11 -8.29
N CYS A 580 21.32 -11.83 -8.28
CA CYS A 580 22.43 -11.52 -7.38
C CYS A 580 23.73 -11.27 -8.14
N LEU A 581 24.51 -10.29 -7.69
CA LEU A 581 25.94 -10.23 -8.02
C LEU A 581 26.67 -11.26 -7.15
N ARG A 582 27.27 -12.27 -7.78
CA ARG A 582 27.95 -13.38 -7.07
C ARG A 582 29.43 -13.11 -6.93
N ILE A 583 29.82 -12.52 -5.82
CA ILE A 583 31.21 -12.17 -5.53
C ILE A 583 31.93 -13.43 -5.03
N PRO A 584 33.00 -13.91 -5.71
CA PRO A 584 33.74 -15.07 -5.24
C PRO A 584 34.30 -14.84 -3.84
N ARG A 585 34.19 -15.84 -2.95
CA ARG A 585 34.69 -15.76 -1.56
C ARG A 585 36.16 -15.31 -1.49
N SER A 586 37.01 -15.84 -2.35
CA SER A 586 38.43 -15.48 -2.41
C SER A 586 38.65 -14.00 -2.76
N LEU A 587 37.85 -13.45 -3.66
CA LEU A 587 37.89 -12.03 -4.03
C LEU A 587 37.40 -11.15 -2.88
N TYR A 588 36.28 -11.55 -2.25
CA TYR A 588 35.71 -10.83 -1.11
C TYR A 588 36.69 -10.75 0.06
N LEU A 589 37.31 -11.88 0.42
CA LEU A 589 38.32 -11.94 1.49
C LEU A 589 39.53 -11.03 1.20
N ALA A 590 40.02 -11.03 -0.04
CA ALA A 590 41.11 -10.15 -0.44
C ALA A 590 40.70 -8.66 -0.36
N PHE A 591 39.49 -8.33 -0.79
CA PHE A 591 38.93 -6.98 -0.67
C PHE A 591 38.82 -6.51 0.79
N VAL A 592 38.29 -7.35 1.67
CA VAL A 592 38.15 -7.07 3.11
C VAL A 592 39.51 -6.85 3.76
N ALA A 593 40.48 -7.73 3.47
CA ALA A 593 41.84 -7.63 4.01
C ALA A 593 42.55 -6.35 3.52
N ASN A 594 42.49 -6.03 2.23
CA ASN A 594 43.16 -4.86 1.65
C ASN A 594 42.63 -3.53 2.19
N ASN A 595 41.36 -3.49 2.60
CA ASN A 595 40.70 -2.29 3.12
C ASN A 595 40.59 -2.28 4.65
N ASN A 596 41.14 -3.29 5.35
CA ASN A 596 41.07 -3.43 6.81
C ASN A 596 39.63 -3.45 7.38
N LEU A 597 38.68 -4.07 6.68
CA LEU A 597 37.26 -4.00 7.01
C LEU A 597 36.79 -5.08 8.01
N PHE A 598 37.62 -6.09 8.30
CA PHE A 598 37.19 -7.27 9.07
C PHE A 598 36.58 -6.91 10.43
N GLY A 599 37.23 -6.02 11.19
CA GLY A 599 36.75 -5.62 12.52
C GLY A 599 35.44 -4.83 12.46
N GLU A 600 35.31 -3.93 11.48
CA GLU A 600 34.09 -3.14 11.27
C GLU A 600 32.90 -4.03 10.88
N ILE A 601 33.11 -4.95 9.93
CA ILE A 601 32.07 -5.89 9.49
C ILE A 601 31.62 -6.78 10.64
N SER A 602 32.56 -7.37 11.39
CA SER A 602 32.25 -8.27 12.50
C SER A 602 31.42 -7.56 13.59
N HIS A 603 31.78 -6.32 13.92
CA HIS A 603 31.07 -5.52 14.94
C HIS A 603 29.65 -5.12 14.50
N LEU A 604 29.48 -4.69 13.24
CA LEU A 604 28.16 -4.35 12.71
C LEU A 604 27.27 -5.59 12.53
N GLN A 605 27.86 -6.75 12.24
CA GLN A 605 27.15 -8.00 12.03
C GLN A 605 26.44 -8.48 13.30
N GLU A 606 27.12 -8.55 14.44
CA GLU A 606 26.52 -9.01 15.71
C GLU A 606 25.28 -8.17 16.06
N ARG A 607 25.40 -6.84 15.93
CA ARG A 607 24.29 -5.90 16.16
C ARG A 607 23.16 -6.09 15.16
N ARG A 608 23.48 -6.27 13.88
CA ARG A 608 22.48 -6.47 12.83
C ARG A 608 21.71 -7.77 13.03
N GLU A 609 22.39 -8.87 13.35
CA GLU A 609 21.75 -10.16 13.63
C GLU A 609 20.82 -10.06 14.83
N PHE A 610 21.20 -9.31 15.86
CA PHE A 610 20.30 -9.01 16.97
C PHE A 610 19.07 -8.22 16.51
N LEU A 611 19.27 -7.10 15.80
CA LEU A 611 18.17 -6.26 15.30
C LEU A 611 17.19 -7.08 14.44
N GLN A 612 17.68 -7.95 13.55
CA GLN A 612 16.83 -8.80 12.70
C GLN A 612 15.96 -9.81 13.47
N ARG A 613 16.29 -10.12 14.73
CA ARG A 613 15.47 -10.97 15.61
C ARG A 613 14.37 -10.19 16.34
N VAL A 614 14.44 -8.86 16.31
CA VAL A 614 13.42 -7.99 16.90
C VAL A 614 12.35 -7.75 15.83
N THR A 615 11.09 -8.00 16.18
CA THR A 615 9.93 -7.92 15.26
C THR A 615 9.83 -6.56 14.53
N LEU A 616 10.30 -5.50 15.18
CA LEU A 616 10.38 -4.15 14.60
C LEU A 616 11.22 -4.08 13.32
N PHE A 617 12.26 -4.91 13.19
CA PHE A 617 13.22 -4.87 12.07
C PHE A 617 13.21 -6.12 11.18
N GLU A 618 12.22 -7.00 11.35
CA GLU A 618 12.20 -8.33 10.70
C GLU A 618 11.88 -8.30 9.19
N GLU A 619 11.20 -7.25 8.72
CA GLU A 619 10.65 -7.13 7.36
C GLU A 619 11.25 -5.95 6.61
N ALA A 620 11.56 -6.16 5.32
CA ALA A 620 11.78 -5.11 4.31
C ALA A 620 12.80 -4.00 4.65
N ILE A 621 13.72 -4.20 5.61
CA ILE A 621 14.82 -3.27 5.87
C ILE A 621 16.09 -3.75 5.18
N SER A 622 16.69 -2.91 4.33
CA SER A 622 17.96 -3.24 3.69
C SER A 622 19.12 -3.26 4.69
N TYR A 623 20.16 -4.03 4.37
CA TYR A 623 21.35 -4.11 5.23
C TYR A 623 22.06 -2.76 5.37
N GLY A 624 22.01 -1.89 4.37
CA GLY A 624 22.57 -0.54 4.47
C GLY A 624 21.88 0.26 5.59
N VAL A 625 20.56 0.17 5.68
CA VAL A 625 19.78 0.81 6.75
C VAL A 625 20.06 0.18 8.10
N LEU A 626 20.07 -1.16 8.21
CA LEU A 626 20.41 -1.84 9.46
C LEU A 626 21.83 -1.52 9.94
N ASN A 627 22.81 -1.46 9.05
CA ASN A 627 24.18 -1.08 9.39
C ASN A 627 24.24 0.36 9.88
N ARG A 628 23.47 1.28 9.28
CA ARG A 628 23.35 2.66 9.76
C ARG A 628 22.80 2.72 11.18
N ILE A 629 21.73 1.96 11.47
CA ILE A 629 21.14 1.86 12.82
C ILE A 629 22.14 1.24 13.80
N ALA A 630 22.77 0.12 13.43
CA ALA A 630 23.77 -0.55 14.25
C ALA A 630 25.02 0.30 14.52
N ALA A 631 25.41 1.17 13.59
CA ALA A 631 26.55 2.07 13.77
C ALA A 631 26.29 3.18 14.80
N VAL A 632 25.03 3.64 14.92
CA VAL A 632 24.63 4.72 15.83
C VAL A 632 24.02 4.22 17.15
N SER A 633 23.79 2.92 17.29
CA SER A 633 23.22 2.33 18.50
C SER A 633 24.23 2.27 19.65
N GLU A 634 23.77 2.56 20.87
CA GLU A 634 24.57 2.48 22.10
C GLU A 634 24.11 1.32 22.99
N ILE A 635 25.05 0.63 23.65
CA ILE A 635 24.73 -0.49 24.56
C ILE A 635 24.94 -0.03 25.99
N CYS A 636 23.91 -0.23 26.81
CA CYS A 636 23.92 0.06 28.24
C CYS A 636 23.76 -1.25 29.03
N PHE A 637 24.63 -1.44 30.03
CA PHE A 637 24.55 -2.56 30.96
C PHE A 637 24.00 -2.10 32.31
N HIS A 638 23.01 -2.81 32.83
CA HIS A 638 22.43 -2.55 34.14
C HIS A 638 22.54 -3.79 35.03
N GLU A 639 23.06 -3.60 36.25
CA GLU A 639 23.15 -4.68 37.24
C GLU A 639 21.78 -4.98 37.87
N ALA A 640 21.61 -6.23 38.32
CA ALA A 640 20.42 -6.65 39.05
C ALA A 640 20.21 -5.82 40.33
N GLY A 641 18.97 -5.41 40.58
CA GLY A 641 18.57 -4.60 41.72
C GLY A 641 18.79 -3.09 41.54
N THR A 642 19.32 -2.64 40.40
CA THR A 642 19.47 -1.22 40.09
C THR A 642 18.17 -0.61 39.58
N GLN A 643 18.10 0.73 39.65
CA GLN A 643 17.01 1.52 39.10
C GLN A 643 17.59 2.64 38.25
N ALA A 644 16.91 2.98 37.16
CA ALA A 644 17.25 4.10 36.31
C ALA A 644 15.99 4.92 36.01
N GLU A 645 16.15 6.19 35.70
CA GLU A 645 15.09 6.96 35.05
C GLU A 645 15.10 6.65 33.56
N PHE A 646 13.93 6.70 32.93
CA PHE A 646 13.86 6.64 31.48
C PHE A 646 14.73 7.75 30.87
N PRO A 647 15.59 7.48 29.87
CA PRO A 647 16.50 8.47 29.32
C PRO A 647 15.78 9.75 28.92
N ALA A 648 16.36 10.91 29.23
CA ALA A 648 15.81 12.18 28.78
C ALA A 648 15.87 12.29 27.25
N ASP A 649 16.91 11.73 26.64
CA ASP A 649 17.12 11.74 25.20
C ASP A 649 16.00 10.98 24.45
N ASN A 650 15.77 11.38 23.19
CA ASN A 650 14.81 10.74 22.30
C ASN A 650 15.39 9.43 21.76
N ALA A 651 15.22 8.35 22.53
CA ALA A 651 15.68 7.03 22.16
C ALA A 651 14.59 5.96 22.36
N LEU A 652 14.57 5.00 21.45
CA LEU A 652 13.87 3.73 21.61
C LEU A 652 14.81 2.75 22.31
N LEU A 653 14.33 2.08 23.35
CA LEU A 653 15.11 1.10 24.10
C LEU A 653 14.69 -0.30 23.66
N VAL A 654 15.67 -1.13 23.32
CA VAL A 654 15.47 -2.53 22.94
C VAL A 654 16.21 -3.42 23.92
N VAL A 655 15.52 -4.40 24.51
CA VAL A 655 16.12 -5.32 25.48
C VAL A 655 16.87 -6.40 24.71
N GLU A 656 18.20 -6.42 24.82
CA GLU A 656 19.05 -7.42 24.18
C GLU A 656 19.06 -8.72 24.98
N SER A 657 19.23 -8.62 26.30
CA SER A 657 19.16 -9.73 27.23
C SER A 657 18.71 -9.24 28.60
N GLY A 658 18.13 -10.14 29.40
CA GLY A 658 17.58 -9.82 30.72
C GLY A 658 16.12 -9.35 30.67
N GLU A 659 15.73 -8.61 31.70
CA GLU A 659 14.37 -8.15 31.94
C GLU A 659 14.38 -6.75 32.58
N VAL A 660 13.53 -5.87 32.07
CA VAL A 660 13.30 -4.53 32.63
C VAL A 660 11.82 -4.33 32.95
N LEU A 661 11.56 -3.81 34.15
CA LEU A 661 10.24 -3.39 34.59
C LEU A 661 10.15 -1.87 34.45
N ARG A 662 9.25 -1.39 33.58
CA ARG A 662 8.92 0.02 33.43
C ARG A 662 7.70 0.34 34.30
N ILE A 663 7.83 1.38 35.12
CA ILE A 663 6.76 1.91 35.95
C ILE A 663 6.43 3.30 35.42
N ASP A 664 5.24 3.44 34.85
CA ASP A 664 4.79 4.72 34.31
C ASP A 664 4.39 5.72 35.41
N ALA A 665 4.03 6.94 35.01
CA ALA A 665 3.59 7.99 35.94
C ALA A 665 2.31 7.64 36.72
N SER A 666 1.49 6.71 36.21
CA SER A 666 0.27 6.23 36.87
C SER A 666 0.54 5.10 37.88
N GLY A 667 1.76 4.55 37.87
CA GLY A 667 2.18 3.44 38.71
C GLY A 667 1.89 2.07 38.10
N VAL A 668 1.47 2.00 36.83
CA VAL A 668 1.31 0.74 36.11
C VAL A 668 2.69 0.17 35.79
N GLU A 669 2.89 -1.10 36.13
CA GLU A 669 4.14 -1.81 35.90
C GLU A 669 4.02 -2.68 34.64
N THR A 670 4.92 -2.49 33.68
CA THR A 670 5.01 -3.28 32.45
C THR A 670 6.39 -3.94 32.35
N THR A 671 6.42 -5.24 32.07
CA THR A 671 7.65 -6.03 31.97
C THR A 671 8.06 -6.21 30.51
N PHE A 672 9.31 -5.88 30.20
CA PHE A 672 9.92 -6.06 28.88
C PHE A 672 11.08 -7.06 28.99
N LYS A 673 11.08 -8.05 28.11
CA LYS A 673 12.10 -9.12 28.06
C LYS A 673 12.94 -9.01 26.80
N ALA A 674 14.00 -9.80 26.70
CA ALA A 674 14.81 -9.92 25.48
C ALA A 674 13.96 -9.95 24.19
N GLY A 675 14.31 -9.10 23.23
CA GLY A 675 13.58 -8.88 21.97
C GLY A 675 12.46 -7.84 22.04
N SER A 676 12.06 -7.40 23.22
CA SER A 676 11.04 -6.35 23.39
C SER A 676 11.66 -4.96 23.21
N PHE A 677 10.84 -4.00 22.78
CA PHE A 677 11.20 -2.58 22.68
C PHE A 677 10.17 -1.70 23.41
N PHE A 678 10.59 -0.50 23.81
CA PHE A 678 9.72 0.49 24.45
C PHE A 678 10.29 1.91 24.32
N GLY A 679 9.42 2.92 24.47
CA GLY A 679 9.78 4.35 24.40
C GLY A 679 9.34 5.03 23.10
N GLU A 680 8.58 4.34 22.26
CA GLU A 680 8.06 4.81 20.99
C GLU A 680 7.07 5.98 21.12
N GLU A 681 6.43 6.16 22.28
CA GLU A 681 5.47 7.24 22.53
C GLU A 681 6.13 8.62 22.32
N LYS A 682 7.43 8.75 22.65
CA LYS A 682 8.21 9.97 22.41
C LYS A 682 8.28 10.36 20.93
N LEU A 683 8.24 9.39 20.01
CA LEU A 683 8.27 9.66 18.57
C LEU A 683 6.99 10.36 18.09
N PHE A 684 5.89 10.18 18.82
CA PHE A 684 4.57 10.73 18.51
C PHE A 684 4.18 11.89 19.44
N GLY A 685 5.16 12.44 20.17
CA GLY A 685 5.00 13.66 20.96
C GLY A 685 4.43 13.45 22.36
N GLU A 686 4.38 12.22 22.85
CA GLU A 686 3.98 11.93 24.23
C GLU A 686 5.18 12.03 25.18
N ASP A 687 5.04 12.83 26.23
CA ASP A 687 6.05 12.95 27.27
C ASP A 687 6.02 11.70 28.17
N ILE A 688 7.09 10.92 28.11
CA ILE A 688 7.26 9.75 28.97
C ILE A 688 8.12 10.12 30.18
N SER A 689 7.51 10.11 31.36
CA SER A 689 8.25 9.94 32.61
C SER A 689 7.98 8.54 33.14
N SER A 690 9.04 7.72 33.25
CA SER A 690 8.92 6.38 33.83
C SER A 690 10.19 5.98 34.56
N GLN A 691 10.01 5.13 35.57
CA GLN A 691 11.11 4.52 36.31
C GLN A 691 11.37 3.12 35.76
N LEU A 692 12.64 2.79 35.53
CA LEU A 692 13.09 1.49 35.11
C LEU A 692 13.69 0.73 36.31
N LYS A 693 13.26 -0.50 36.53
CA LYS A 693 13.84 -1.41 37.53
C LYS A 693 14.37 -2.66 36.84
N PHE A 694 15.58 -3.06 37.24
CA PHE A 694 16.27 -4.22 36.68
C PHE A 694 16.28 -5.35 37.71
N THR A 695 15.59 -6.45 37.44
CA THR A 695 15.49 -7.60 38.34
C THR A 695 16.65 -8.59 38.16
N GLU A 696 17.31 -8.55 37.00
CA GLU A 696 18.47 -9.35 36.62
C GLU A 696 19.47 -8.52 35.79
N PRO A 697 20.71 -9.01 35.56
CA PRO A 697 21.66 -8.32 34.69
C PRO A 697 21.05 -8.14 33.30
N THR A 698 20.95 -6.89 32.84
CA THR A 698 20.18 -6.53 31.65
C THR A 698 21.03 -5.70 30.69
N HIS A 699 20.99 -6.06 29.42
CA HIS A 699 21.58 -5.31 28.32
C HIS A 699 20.49 -4.60 27.55
N ILE A 700 20.61 -3.28 27.40
CA ILE A 700 19.71 -2.47 26.60
C ILE A 700 20.48 -1.85 25.44
N LEU A 701 19.93 -2.01 24.25
CA LEU A 701 20.34 -1.26 23.07
C LEU A 701 19.49 0.01 22.96
N SER A 702 20.14 1.16 22.97
CA SER A 702 19.52 2.47 22.78
C SER A 702 19.63 2.90 21.32
N LEU A 703 18.49 3.20 20.69
CA LEU A 703 18.37 3.60 19.30
C LEU A 703 17.87 5.05 19.18
N PRO A 704 18.62 5.97 18.54
CA PRO A 704 18.19 7.36 18.38
C PRO A 704 16.90 7.49 17.55
N LEU A 705 15.83 8.06 18.13
CA LEU A 705 14.51 8.18 17.49
C LEU A 705 14.53 9.12 16.28
N ASP A 706 15.43 10.10 16.25
CA ASP A 706 15.63 11.00 15.10
C ASP A 706 16.17 10.26 13.87
N ILE A 707 16.81 9.11 14.05
CA ILE A 707 17.32 8.28 12.95
C ILE A 707 16.30 7.20 12.57
N ILE A 708 15.76 6.49 13.56
CA ILE A 708 14.82 5.38 13.28
C ILE A 708 13.42 5.86 12.91
N GLY A 709 13.01 7.02 13.40
CA GLY A 709 11.72 7.65 13.08
C GLY A 709 11.63 8.19 11.65
N GLU A 710 12.76 8.40 10.98
CA GLU A 710 12.84 8.79 9.57
C GLU A 710 12.67 7.61 8.60
N ILE A 711 12.71 6.37 9.11
CA ILE A 711 12.56 5.16 8.31
C ILE A 711 11.08 4.77 8.28
N PRO A 712 10.38 4.86 7.14
CA PRO A 712 8.92 4.74 7.07
C PRO A 712 8.36 3.44 7.66
N ILE A 713 8.93 2.27 7.31
CA ILE A 713 8.48 0.99 7.87
C ILE A 713 8.62 0.90 9.40
N ILE A 714 9.72 1.41 9.97
CA ILE A 714 9.91 1.40 11.42
C ILE A 714 8.89 2.33 12.07
N ARG A 715 8.77 3.56 11.57
CA ARG A 715 7.77 4.53 12.05
C ARG A 715 6.35 3.93 12.02
N TRP A 716 6.01 3.25 10.93
CA TRP A 716 4.71 2.61 10.74
C TRP A 716 4.47 1.48 11.75
N LYS A 717 5.44 0.59 11.97
CA LYS A 717 5.34 -0.49 12.95
C LYS A 717 5.23 0.04 14.39
N LEU A 718 5.96 1.10 14.71
CA LEU A 718 5.83 1.77 16.02
C LEU A 718 4.43 2.39 16.20
N PHE A 719 3.87 3.00 15.14
CA PHE A 719 2.51 3.53 15.16
C PHE A 719 1.45 2.42 15.34
N GLU A 720 1.58 1.29 14.62
CA GLU A 720 0.70 0.13 14.77
C GLU A 720 0.78 -0.46 16.19
N ASN A 721 1.99 -0.54 16.77
CA ASN A 721 2.17 -1.03 18.14
C ASN A 721 1.45 -0.14 19.16
N LEU A 722 1.55 1.19 19.03
CA LEU A 722 0.87 2.14 19.92
C LEU A 722 -0.63 2.08 19.78
N THR A 723 -1.15 2.12 18.56
CA THR A 723 -2.60 2.04 18.32
C THR A 723 -3.20 0.70 18.77
N GLY A 724 -2.40 -0.39 18.75
CA GLY A 724 -2.78 -1.67 19.30
C GLY A 724 -2.77 -1.76 20.84
N GLN A 725 -2.07 -0.84 21.53
CA GLN A 725 -2.01 -0.77 23.00
C GLN A 725 -3.01 0.22 23.62
N VAL A 726 -3.47 1.21 22.85
CA VAL A 726 -4.35 2.31 23.32
C VAL A 726 -5.85 1.96 23.27
N ALA A 727 -6.23 0.74 22.87
CA ALA A 727 -7.62 0.33 22.68
C ALA A 727 -8.12 -0.69 23.72
#